data_AF-A0A956E607-F1
#
_entry.id   AF-A0A956E607-F1
#
_cell.length_a   1.000
_cell.length_b   1.000
_cell.length_c   1.000
_cell.angle_alpha   90.00
_cell.angle_beta   90.00
_cell.angle_gamma   90.00
#
_symmetry.space_group_name_H-M   'P 1'
#
loop_
_entity.id
_entity.type
_entity.pdbx_description
1 polymer ?
#
loop_
_entity_poly.entity_id
_entity_poly.type
_entity_poly.pdbx_seq_one_letter_code
_entity_poly.pdbx_strand_id
1 'polypeptide(L)'
;EEDRVALAGLTPSMDSVRTLHGHLLARLQDPRLPRTLAQLLRSMLAWDPRDRPSIFEVLRELTQDYGRLVASMAEPDEARNFYVGFMPEESKKTIYRWGWIDQDPTQDEGREQLRAFLDSELRGAEILYCPEGFSGYQRARDDRELRAFQAAKYVLAGKQAYWFCDIYREPGPAYNRKESLVEQLLLIKYVRHHQRAWRLGEIPLRRRIPGELRFLPVWARRALDLTEARGEGAVWRPVLRSVECERTTPAWMTVMDDALSFLLAFQSAEIEARAFPYEVLQQSGAMVDLRVDQNRDRKRQYEDGLRTLYYREMRTPMGRLFEGLDSERTAPLTIYADVNGRPDYRTGVVAKVLLNRRLDDDTVQVRLTNSVRGLPEAGWIRPDEDRGSYSQLQRQEEAVQELLQTRALLHQLHGPTAVKGIRTRWRGVGDDLKGRSPDIVKDMLSCEPFYALHGPPGTGKTTVASVAVAAHLRADRSQRVLVSSQSHYALDNLAMRILARCRADNMDIVAVRIASDHAVAEKKVHRRLEALRPERLASAAVDGIRRACRHALDDGQLPDGRSLDAATKKLIAEWMEQAPRVELEVQDRIRRGANLVFATTGGCTERNVATGGTAGLYDWVVVEEAARAWPTELALPLVRGLRWTLIGDHFQLPAFDELSVHRFLDLCGQTDDEELQLHGSRTKDYLEVFRVFASLFDNRAQRLEERPKTSRLVEPLDELDLQFRMHPDICRIVSRAFYRERIDPENGELTSYADGWLRTDTEKTSTPHAFAQPGVLKGRALIWIDTDGVEDTNDQRAWSNEGEANVVKQLLDRMRPAPLPPSRTEDDDDVFALLTPYHAQREVLARVDLPEWAASRLHTVDSFQGREADTVVVSLVRSTQRDDRRPEANIGYLVSPNRTNVLLSRARKLLIIVGRIAHFESQPTLNPDRRDIQFWSSIVAEVRRQGAVVSAASALSGGRR
;
A
#
# COMPACT_ATOMS: atom_id res chain seq x y z
N GLU A 1 -44.87 -19.89 22.85
CA GLU A 1 -45.93 -20.60 22.10
C GLU A 1 -46.84 -19.73 21.24
N GLU A 2 -47.44 -18.65 21.78
CA GLU A 2 -48.49 -17.88 21.08
C GLU A 2 -48.06 -17.29 19.73
N ASP A 3 -46.83 -16.76 19.62
CA ASP A 3 -46.30 -16.22 18.36
C ASP A 3 -46.07 -17.31 17.29
N ARG A 4 -45.77 -18.54 17.72
CA ARG A 4 -45.60 -19.70 16.83
C ARG A 4 -46.93 -20.09 16.18
N VAL A 5 -48.05 -19.90 16.89
CA VAL A 5 -49.41 -20.14 16.40
C VAL A 5 -49.85 -19.03 15.44
N ALA A 6 -49.49 -17.77 15.72
CA ALA A 6 -49.77 -16.63 14.82
C ALA A 6 -48.96 -16.67 13.50
N LEU A 7 -47.74 -17.21 13.53
CA LEU A 7 -46.84 -17.31 12.38
C LEU A 7 -47.10 -18.54 11.49
N ALA A 8 -47.75 -19.58 12.01
CA ALA A 8 -47.95 -20.85 11.30
C ALA A 8 -48.93 -20.77 10.10
N GLY A 9 -49.69 -19.67 9.96
CA GLY A 9 -50.68 -19.47 8.89
C GLY A 9 -50.27 -18.53 7.76
N LEU A 10 -49.06 -17.95 7.80
CA LEU A 10 -48.65 -16.91 6.85
C LEU A 10 -47.92 -17.50 5.64
N THR A 11 -48.53 -17.43 4.45
CA THR A 11 -47.82 -17.64 3.17
C THR A 11 -46.76 -16.55 2.95
N PRO A 12 -45.60 -16.83 2.33
CA PRO A 12 -44.55 -15.83 2.14
C PRO A 12 -45.01 -14.73 1.16
N SER A 13 -45.56 -13.66 1.72
CA SER A 13 -46.08 -12.50 1.01
C SER A 13 -45.63 -11.21 1.72
N MET A 14 -45.65 -10.07 1.01
CA MET A 14 -45.31 -8.78 1.62
C MET A 14 -46.22 -8.40 2.78
N ASP A 15 -47.48 -8.83 2.78
CA ASP A 15 -48.42 -8.58 3.87
C ASP A 15 -48.10 -9.41 5.12
N SER A 16 -47.58 -10.62 4.94
CA SER A 16 -47.07 -11.45 6.03
C SER A 16 -45.85 -10.82 6.71
N VAL A 17 -44.95 -10.22 5.92
CA VAL A 17 -43.78 -9.49 6.42
C VAL A 17 -44.20 -8.23 7.19
N ARG A 18 -45.18 -7.47 6.68
CA ARG A 18 -45.75 -6.31 7.39
C ARG A 18 -46.40 -6.69 8.72
N THR A 19 -47.15 -7.79 8.73
CA THR A 19 -47.82 -8.28 9.95
C THR A 19 -46.80 -8.70 11.01
N LEU A 20 -45.77 -9.46 10.62
CA LEU A 20 -44.67 -9.84 11.51
C LEU A 20 -43.92 -8.61 12.04
N HIS A 21 -43.63 -7.65 11.17
CA HIS A 21 -42.97 -6.39 11.54
C HIS A 21 -43.78 -5.60 12.59
N GLY A 22 -45.10 -5.50 12.40
CA GLY A 22 -46.00 -4.87 13.37
C GLY A 22 -46.02 -5.57 14.73
N HIS A 23 -46.04 -6.91 14.74
CA HIS A 23 -45.96 -7.69 15.99
C HIS A 23 -44.64 -7.46 16.73
N LEU A 24 -43.51 -7.42 16.01
CA LEU A 24 -42.20 -7.15 16.61
C LEU A 24 -42.16 -5.75 17.25
N LEU A 25 -42.66 -4.73 16.56
CA LEU A 25 -42.72 -3.36 17.09
C LEU A 25 -43.63 -3.24 18.34
N ALA A 26 -44.75 -3.98 18.37
CA ALA A 26 -45.64 -4.00 19.54
C ALA A 26 -44.97 -4.63 20.77
N ARG A 27 -44.16 -5.68 20.60
CA ARG A 27 -43.38 -6.30 21.69
C ARG A 27 -42.34 -5.36 22.30
N LEU A 28 -41.83 -4.41 21.53
CA LEU A 28 -40.92 -3.36 22.01
C LEU A 28 -41.62 -2.26 22.82
N GLN A 29 -42.89 -2.44 23.18
CA GLN A 29 -43.61 -1.59 24.14
C GLN A 29 -43.67 -2.22 25.55
N ASP A 30 -43.08 -3.40 25.76
CA ASP A 30 -43.07 -4.06 27.08
C ASP A 30 -42.37 -3.17 28.13
N PRO A 31 -43.04 -2.80 29.23
CA PRO A 31 -42.48 -1.94 30.26
C PRO A 31 -41.31 -2.56 31.03
N ARG A 32 -41.09 -3.88 30.93
CA ARG A 32 -39.92 -4.58 31.49
C ARG A 32 -38.67 -4.40 30.64
N LEU A 33 -38.81 -3.92 29.40
CA LEU A 33 -37.68 -3.67 28.52
C LEU A 33 -37.07 -2.30 28.86
N PRO A 34 -35.75 -2.21 29.08
CA PRO A 34 -35.09 -0.92 29.30
C PRO A 34 -35.34 0.01 28.10
N ARG A 35 -35.67 1.28 28.37
CA ARG A 35 -36.07 2.24 27.32
C ARG A 35 -35.04 2.39 26.21
N THR A 36 -33.75 2.41 26.56
CA THR A 36 -32.63 2.50 25.61
C THR A 36 -32.55 1.27 24.70
N LEU A 37 -32.71 0.06 25.25
CA LEU A 37 -32.77 -1.17 24.46
C LEU A 37 -34.00 -1.22 23.55
N ALA A 38 -35.15 -0.74 24.03
CA ALA A 38 -36.37 -0.66 23.23
C ALA A 38 -36.22 0.27 22.03
N GLN A 39 -35.55 1.41 22.21
CA GLN A 39 -35.26 2.36 21.12
C GLN A 39 -34.31 1.77 20.08
N LEU A 40 -33.23 1.13 20.52
CA LEU A 40 -32.27 0.51 19.62
C LEU A 40 -32.89 -0.66 18.82
N LEU A 41 -33.68 -1.52 19.46
CA LEU A 41 -34.37 -2.59 18.75
C LEU A 41 -35.40 -2.04 17.74
N ARG A 42 -36.01 -0.88 18.01
CA ARG A 42 -36.91 -0.22 17.05
C ARG A 42 -36.16 0.32 15.84
N SER A 43 -34.99 0.92 16.01
CA SER A 43 -34.18 1.39 14.88
C SER A 43 -33.64 0.22 14.05
N MET A 44 -33.24 -0.88 14.69
CA MET A 44 -32.86 -2.12 14.01
C MET A 44 -34.01 -2.73 13.19
N LEU A 45 -35.25 -2.54 13.64
CA LEU A 45 -36.45 -2.94 12.95
C LEU A 45 -36.99 -1.83 12.03
N ALA A 46 -36.20 -0.86 11.57
CA ALA A 46 -36.71 0.12 10.60
C ALA A 46 -37.19 -0.58 9.31
N TRP A 47 -38.31 -0.11 8.76
CA TRP A 47 -38.90 -0.72 7.56
C TRP A 47 -37.96 -0.58 6.35
N ASP A 48 -37.36 0.60 6.16
CA ASP A 48 -36.30 0.82 5.18
C ASP A 48 -34.95 0.31 5.73
N PRO A 49 -34.25 -0.59 5.02
CA PRO A 49 -32.92 -1.06 5.43
C PRO A 49 -31.88 0.05 5.59
N ARG A 50 -32.03 1.18 4.91
CA ARG A 50 -31.10 2.33 4.99
C ARG A 50 -31.22 3.12 6.28
N ASP A 51 -32.38 3.02 6.94
CA ASP A 51 -32.65 3.69 8.21
C ASP A 51 -32.25 2.81 9.41
N ARG A 52 -31.80 1.58 9.16
CA ARG A 52 -31.34 0.67 10.22
C ARG A 52 -29.92 1.05 10.62
N PRO A 53 -29.62 1.08 11.92
CA PRO A 53 -28.26 1.27 12.38
C PRO A 53 -27.39 0.11 11.90
N SER A 54 -26.15 0.45 11.53
CA SER A 54 -25.11 -0.52 11.27
C SER A 54 -24.87 -1.39 12.50
N ILE A 55 -24.32 -2.59 12.30
CA ILE A 55 -23.96 -3.46 13.42
C ILE A 55 -22.96 -2.80 14.38
N PHE A 56 -22.14 -1.88 13.88
CA PHE A 56 -21.22 -1.10 14.70
C PHE A 56 -21.97 -0.11 15.59
N GLU A 57 -22.92 0.65 15.04
CA GLU A 57 -23.75 1.58 15.82
C GLU A 57 -24.58 0.85 16.87
N VAL A 58 -25.15 -0.32 16.51
CA VAL A 58 -25.85 -1.20 17.46
C VAL A 58 -24.94 -1.64 18.60
N LEU A 59 -23.74 -2.15 18.28
CA LEU A 59 -22.78 -2.59 19.28
C LEU A 59 -22.30 -1.42 20.15
N ARG A 60 -22.05 -0.26 19.55
CA ARG A 60 -21.64 0.96 20.25
C ARG A 60 -22.71 1.42 21.23
N GLU A 61 -23.96 1.51 20.81
CA GLU A 61 -25.08 1.87 21.70
C GLU A 61 -25.26 0.84 22.82
N LEU A 62 -25.22 -0.45 22.50
CA LEU A 62 -25.27 -1.52 23.51
C LEU A 62 -24.12 -1.42 24.51
N THR A 63 -22.89 -1.16 24.06
CA THR A 63 -21.72 -1.00 24.93
C THR A 63 -21.84 0.24 25.80
N GLN A 64 -22.22 1.39 25.22
CA GLN A 64 -22.33 2.66 25.92
C GLN A 64 -23.39 2.61 27.03
N ASP A 65 -24.52 1.98 26.75
CA ASP A 65 -25.61 1.84 27.72
C ASP A 65 -25.59 0.52 28.50
N TYR A 66 -24.63 -0.38 28.25
CA TYR A 66 -24.55 -1.72 28.85
C TYR A 66 -24.71 -1.69 30.37
N GLY A 67 -23.99 -0.78 31.04
CA GLY A 67 -24.05 -0.63 32.49
C GLY A 67 -25.44 -0.27 32.99
N ARG A 68 -26.17 0.59 32.27
CA ARG A 68 -27.56 0.96 32.60
C ARG A 68 -28.55 -0.15 32.28
N LEU A 69 -28.36 -0.81 31.13
CA LEU A 69 -29.18 -1.94 30.69
C LEU A 69 -29.09 -3.09 31.70
N VAL A 70 -27.88 -3.49 32.06
CA VAL A 70 -27.66 -4.54 33.06
C VAL A 70 -28.15 -4.09 34.43
N ALA A 71 -27.89 -2.87 34.88
CA ALA A 71 -28.39 -2.38 36.18
C ALA A 71 -29.93 -2.39 36.25
N SER A 72 -30.62 -2.08 35.14
CA SER A 72 -32.09 -2.12 35.09
C SER A 72 -32.68 -3.53 35.03
N MET A 73 -31.85 -4.53 34.69
CA MET A 73 -32.25 -5.95 34.59
C MET A 73 -31.67 -6.82 35.70
N ALA A 74 -30.76 -6.28 36.52
CA ALA A 74 -30.13 -6.98 37.63
C ALA A 74 -31.02 -6.91 38.88
N GLU A 75 -31.11 -8.01 39.62
CA GLU A 75 -31.71 -8.00 40.96
C GLU A 75 -30.87 -7.13 41.92
N PRO A 76 -31.49 -6.48 42.93
CA PRO A 76 -30.80 -5.53 43.79
C PRO A 76 -29.76 -6.24 44.67
N ASP A 77 -28.51 -5.80 44.59
CA ASP A 77 -27.41 -5.97 45.54
C ASP A 77 -27.20 -7.36 46.19
N GLU A 78 -26.28 -8.12 45.61
CA GLU A 78 -25.28 -8.82 46.42
C GLU A 78 -23.92 -8.16 46.14
N ALA A 79 -23.40 -7.41 47.12
CA ALA A 79 -22.03 -6.90 47.09
C ALA A 79 -21.04 -8.09 47.13
N ARG A 80 -20.68 -8.62 45.96
CA ARG A 80 -19.79 -9.78 45.84
C ARG A 80 -18.33 -9.34 45.77
N ASN A 81 -17.47 -9.96 46.59
CA ASN A 81 -16.03 -9.79 46.54
C ASN A 81 -15.44 -10.63 45.39
N PHE A 82 -14.73 -9.99 44.46
CA PHE A 82 -14.01 -10.66 43.37
C PHE A 82 -12.53 -10.74 43.71
N TYR A 83 -11.99 -11.96 43.81
CA TYR A 83 -10.59 -12.14 44.18
C TYR A 83 -9.68 -12.21 42.95
N VAL A 84 -8.60 -11.43 42.98
CA VAL A 84 -7.56 -11.36 41.95
C VAL A 84 -6.22 -11.75 42.56
N GLY A 85 -5.59 -12.78 42.01
CA GLY A 85 -4.27 -13.23 42.40
C GLY A 85 -3.18 -12.42 41.68
N PHE A 86 -2.11 -12.06 42.38
CA PHE A 86 -0.89 -11.51 41.78
C PHE A 86 0.34 -12.29 42.22
N MET A 87 1.38 -12.36 41.38
CA MET A 87 2.62 -13.10 41.67
C MET A 87 3.76 -12.14 42.02
N PRO A 88 4.16 -12.03 43.31
CA PRO A 88 5.24 -11.14 43.73
C PRO A 88 6.55 -11.28 42.94
N GLU A 89 6.94 -12.52 42.62
CA GLU A 89 8.19 -12.82 41.89
C GLU A 89 8.16 -12.30 40.45
N GLU A 90 6.99 -12.30 39.80
CA GLU A 90 6.81 -11.76 38.44
C GLU A 90 6.64 -10.24 38.44
N SER A 91 5.95 -9.69 39.45
CA SER A 91 5.86 -8.25 39.68
C SER A 91 7.22 -7.60 39.92
N LYS A 92 8.18 -8.32 40.52
CA LYS A 92 9.57 -7.86 40.66
C LYS A 92 10.26 -7.64 39.31
N LYS A 93 9.97 -8.46 38.31
CA LYS A 93 10.58 -8.37 36.97
C LYS A 93 9.97 -7.25 36.12
N THR A 94 8.80 -6.74 36.50
CA THR A 94 8.02 -5.75 35.75
C THR A 94 7.79 -4.50 36.61
N ILE A 95 6.70 -4.47 37.39
CA ILE A 95 6.22 -3.32 38.20
C ILE A 95 7.33 -2.66 39.03
N TYR A 96 8.13 -3.46 39.75
CA TYR A 96 9.25 -2.94 40.56
C TYR A 96 10.37 -2.36 39.68
N ARG A 97 10.78 -3.08 38.62
CA ARG A 97 11.82 -2.60 37.69
C ARG A 97 11.38 -1.37 36.90
N TRP A 98 10.09 -1.22 36.64
CA TRP A 98 9.52 -0.03 36.00
C TRP A 98 9.41 1.16 36.97
N GLY A 99 9.69 0.96 38.27
CA GLY A 99 9.65 2.03 39.27
C GLY A 99 8.24 2.44 39.67
N TRP A 100 7.24 1.56 39.53
CA TRP A 100 5.86 1.84 39.96
C TRP A 100 5.64 1.59 41.46
N ILE A 101 6.54 0.81 42.06
CA ILE A 101 6.66 0.60 43.50
C ILE A 101 8.14 0.68 43.87
N ASP A 102 8.42 1.15 45.09
CA ASP A 102 9.78 1.43 45.56
C ASP A 102 10.38 0.28 46.38
N GLN A 103 9.53 -0.58 46.93
CA GLN A 103 9.92 -1.70 47.78
C GLN A 103 9.83 -3.03 47.03
N ASP A 104 10.71 -3.98 47.36
CA ASP A 104 10.74 -5.29 46.71
C ASP A 104 9.44 -6.06 47.00
N PRO A 105 8.64 -6.42 45.98
CA PRO A 105 7.34 -7.06 46.18
C PRO A 105 7.45 -8.46 46.79
N THR A 106 8.64 -9.06 46.87
CA THR A 106 8.86 -10.35 47.53
C THR A 106 8.98 -10.24 49.07
N GLN A 107 9.12 -9.03 49.61
CA GLN A 107 9.11 -8.72 51.05
C GLN A 107 7.72 -8.26 51.52
N ASP A 108 7.45 -8.29 52.83
CA ASP A 108 6.11 -7.93 53.36
C ASP A 108 5.72 -6.48 53.08
N GLU A 109 6.62 -5.51 53.30
CA GLU A 109 6.36 -4.09 53.03
C GLU A 109 6.11 -3.82 51.54
N GLY A 110 6.90 -4.43 50.65
CA GLY A 110 6.70 -4.31 49.21
C GLY A 110 5.47 -5.06 48.69
N ARG A 111 5.07 -6.18 49.32
CA ARG A 111 3.79 -6.85 49.03
C ARG A 111 2.61 -5.94 49.33
N GLU A 112 2.63 -5.28 50.47
CA GLU A 112 1.55 -4.37 50.87
C GLU A 112 1.52 -3.13 49.97
N GLN A 113 2.68 -2.57 49.60
CA GLN A 113 2.77 -1.50 48.62
C GLN A 113 2.20 -1.92 47.25
N LEU A 114 2.54 -3.12 46.78
CA LEU A 114 2.01 -3.66 45.53
C LEU A 114 0.49 -3.88 45.60
N ARG A 115 -0.03 -4.35 46.74
CA ARG A 115 -1.47 -4.51 46.97
C ARG A 115 -2.20 -3.17 46.89
N ALA A 116 -1.68 -2.15 47.57
CA ALA A 116 -2.23 -0.79 47.53
C ALA A 116 -2.15 -0.17 46.13
N PHE A 117 -1.06 -0.43 45.40
CA PHE A 117 -0.92 -0.03 44.00
C PHE A 117 -2.00 -0.68 43.12
N LEU A 118 -2.18 -2.00 43.21
CA LEU A 118 -3.20 -2.73 42.43
C LEU A 118 -4.61 -2.27 42.76
N ASP A 119 -4.92 -1.98 44.03
CA ASP A 119 -6.22 -1.43 44.43
C ASP A 119 -6.49 -0.07 43.76
N SER A 120 -5.49 0.82 43.71
CA SER A 120 -5.62 2.10 43.03
C SER A 120 -5.70 1.95 41.50
N GLU A 121 -4.86 1.08 40.93
CA GLU A 121 -4.68 0.88 39.49
C GLU A 121 -5.89 0.21 38.84
N LEU A 122 -6.49 -0.77 39.52
CA LEU A 122 -7.63 -1.55 39.03
C LEU A 122 -8.97 -1.07 39.60
N ARG A 123 -8.99 0.08 40.29
CA ARG A 123 -10.23 0.67 40.80
C ARG A 123 -11.17 1.03 39.64
N GLY A 124 -12.33 0.38 39.60
CA GLY A 124 -13.30 0.55 38.52
C GLY A 124 -12.83 -0.05 37.19
N ALA A 125 -11.85 -0.96 37.23
CA ALA A 125 -11.36 -1.65 36.04
C ALA A 125 -12.49 -2.35 35.28
N GLU A 126 -12.35 -2.33 33.96
CA GLU A 126 -13.19 -3.09 33.05
C GLU A 126 -12.48 -4.39 32.71
N ILE A 127 -13.24 -5.47 32.59
CA ILE A 127 -12.74 -6.73 32.06
C ILE A 127 -13.07 -6.84 30.57
N LEU A 128 -12.12 -7.38 29.82
CA LEU A 128 -12.21 -7.61 28.39
C LEU A 128 -11.58 -8.95 28.02
N TYR A 129 -11.87 -9.43 26.81
CA TYR A 129 -11.41 -10.71 26.30
C TYR A 129 -10.47 -10.52 25.11
N CYS A 130 -9.28 -11.10 25.21
CA CYS A 130 -8.26 -11.15 24.17
C CYS A 130 -8.06 -12.61 23.74
N PRO A 131 -8.57 -13.03 22.56
CA PRO A 131 -8.56 -14.43 22.13
C PRO A 131 -7.16 -15.03 21.98
N GLU A 132 -6.20 -14.21 21.52
CA GLU A 132 -4.78 -14.57 21.35
C GLU A 132 -4.02 -14.59 22.68
N GLY A 133 -4.66 -14.12 23.76
CA GLY A 133 -4.04 -13.89 25.05
C GLY A 133 -2.82 -12.98 24.94
N PHE A 134 -1.79 -13.28 25.72
CA PHE A 134 -0.59 -12.48 25.76
C PHE A 134 0.34 -12.67 24.55
N SER A 135 0.09 -13.67 23.71
CA SER A 135 1.00 -14.05 22.62
C SER A 135 1.08 -12.99 21.50
N GLY A 136 0.07 -12.14 21.38
CA GLY A 136 0.10 -10.98 20.49
C GLY A 136 1.04 -9.86 20.96
N TYR A 137 1.48 -9.86 22.22
CA TYR A 137 2.22 -8.75 22.86
C TYR A 137 3.62 -9.13 23.36
N GLN A 138 3.99 -10.41 23.24
CA GLN A 138 5.33 -10.89 23.55
C GLN A 138 5.64 -12.18 22.77
N ARG A 139 6.84 -12.24 22.20
CA ARG A 139 7.34 -13.45 21.54
C ARG A 139 7.64 -14.53 22.59
N ALA A 140 7.06 -15.71 22.41
CA ALA A 140 7.39 -16.88 23.21
C ALA A 140 8.74 -17.47 22.81
N ARG A 141 9.52 -17.92 23.79
CA ARG A 141 10.81 -18.59 23.59
C ARG A 141 10.65 -20.06 23.23
N ASP A 142 9.56 -20.68 23.68
CA ASP A 142 9.24 -22.08 23.42
C ASP A 142 7.71 -22.31 23.36
N ASP A 143 7.30 -23.51 22.91
CA ASP A 143 5.88 -23.90 22.81
C ASP A 143 5.15 -23.93 24.15
N ARG A 144 5.88 -24.09 25.26
CA ARG A 144 5.28 -24.11 26.60
C ARG A 144 4.90 -22.70 27.02
N GLU A 145 5.78 -21.73 26.78
CA GLU A 145 5.54 -20.31 26.99
C GLU A 145 4.45 -19.79 26.05
N LEU A 146 4.44 -20.23 24.78
CA LEU A 146 3.38 -19.89 23.84
C LEU A 146 2.00 -20.32 24.33
N ARG A 147 1.86 -21.56 24.82
CA ARG A 147 0.61 -22.05 25.43
C ARG A 147 0.22 -21.27 26.68
N ALA A 148 1.19 -20.86 27.50
CA ALA A 148 0.93 -20.05 28.69
C ALA A 148 0.44 -18.64 28.32
N PHE A 149 1.05 -18.02 27.30
CA PHE A 149 0.63 -16.74 26.75
C PHE A 149 -0.79 -16.81 26.18
N GLN A 150 -1.07 -17.83 25.37
CA GLN A 150 -2.39 -18.07 24.79
C GLN A 150 -3.47 -18.40 25.82
N ALA A 151 -3.09 -18.90 27.01
CA ALA A 151 -4.04 -19.17 28.09
C ALA A 151 -4.50 -17.90 28.83
N ALA A 152 -3.66 -16.85 28.87
CA ALA A 152 -3.97 -15.59 29.53
C ALA A 152 -4.88 -14.70 28.68
N LYS A 153 -6.14 -15.13 28.48
CA LYS A 153 -7.09 -14.51 27.54
C LYS A 153 -7.92 -13.38 28.12
N TYR A 154 -8.02 -13.26 29.43
CA TYR A 154 -8.83 -12.22 30.05
C TYR A 154 -7.95 -11.06 30.43
N VAL A 155 -8.42 -9.83 30.29
CA VAL A 155 -7.61 -8.66 30.60
C VAL A 155 -8.40 -7.72 31.49
N LEU A 156 -7.78 -7.28 32.58
CA LEU A 156 -8.28 -6.17 33.39
C LEU A 156 -7.65 -4.88 32.85
N ALA A 157 -8.48 -3.92 32.43
CA ALA A 157 -8.05 -2.61 31.99
C ALA A 157 -7.87 -1.69 33.21
N GLY A 158 -6.62 -1.46 33.60
CA GLY A 158 -6.24 -0.51 34.64
C GLY A 158 -6.01 0.90 34.10
N LYS A 159 -5.69 1.84 35.00
CA LYS A 159 -5.43 3.25 34.66
C LYS A 159 -4.17 3.44 33.81
N GLN A 160 -3.14 2.63 34.05
CA GLN A 160 -1.83 2.74 33.40
C GLN A 160 -1.49 1.51 32.55
N ALA A 161 -2.06 0.34 32.86
CA ALA A 161 -1.71 -0.91 32.20
C ALA A 161 -2.90 -1.84 31.94
N TYR A 162 -2.68 -2.77 31.01
CA TYR A 162 -3.52 -3.93 30.77
C TYR A 162 -2.93 -5.16 31.45
N TRP A 163 -3.76 -5.85 32.22
CA TRP A 163 -3.36 -6.95 33.10
C TRP A 163 -3.95 -8.26 32.59
N PHE A 164 -3.12 -9.09 31.96
CA PHE A 164 -3.53 -10.36 31.37
C PHE A 164 -3.66 -11.43 32.43
N CYS A 165 -4.79 -12.09 32.41
CA CYS A 165 -5.30 -12.94 33.47
C CYS A 165 -5.78 -14.30 32.93
N ASP A 166 -5.75 -15.29 33.81
CA ASP A 166 -6.32 -16.62 33.60
C ASP A 166 -6.95 -17.12 34.91
N ILE A 167 -7.93 -18.04 34.83
CA ILE A 167 -8.51 -18.64 36.03
C ILE A 167 -7.42 -19.42 36.76
N TYR A 168 -7.30 -19.24 38.06
CA TYR A 168 -6.28 -19.93 38.85
C TYR A 168 -6.46 -21.45 38.79
N ARG A 169 -5.35 -22.16 38.58
CA ARG A 169 -5.27 -23.62 38.56
C ARG A 169 -4.47 -24.06 39.77
N GLU A 170 -5.14 -24.72 40.70
CA GLU A 170 -4.50 -25.28 41.88
C GLU A 170 -3.77 -26.57 41.47
N PRO A 171 -2.45 -26.69 41.75
CA PRO A 171 -1.71 -27.90 41.48
C PRO A 171 -2.27 -29.08 42.27
N GLY A 172 -2.55 -30.19 41.59
CA GLY A 172 -2.96 -31.43 42.26
C GLY A 172 -1.85 -31.99 43.18
N PRO A 173 -2.20 -32.81 44.18
CA PRO A 173 -1.21 -33.42 45.07
C PRO A 173 -0.20 -34.27 44.29
N ALA A 174 1.01 -34.46 44.84
CA ALA A 174 2.16 -35.03 44.12
C ALA A 174 1.91 -36.38 43.40
N TYR A 175 0.94 -37.16 43.87
CA TYR A 175 0.52 -38.46 43.31
C TYR A 175 -0.55 -38.38 42.21
N ASN A 176 -1.22 -37.23 42.03
CA ASN A 176 -2.24 -37.00 41.02
C ASN A 176 -2.10 -35.57 40.47
N ARG A 177 -1.31 -35.40 39.40
CA ARG A 177 -1.00 -34.11 38.77
C ARG A 177 -2.19 -33.44 38.05
N LYS A 178 -3.43 -33.85 38.30
CA LYS A 178 -4.61 -33.16 37.76
C LYS A 178 -4.79 -31.85 38.51
N GLU A 179 -4.62 -30.75 37.79
CA GLU A 179 -4.92 -29.40 38.28
C GLU A 179 -6.43 -29.19 38.44
N SER A 180 -6.84 -28.45 39.46
CA SER A 180 -8.24 -28.07 39.68
C SER A 180 -8.44 -26.57 39.45
N LEU A 181 -9.54 -26.20 38.78
CA LEU A 181 -9.85 -24.79 38.53
C LEU A 181 -10.52 -24.16 39.75
N VAL A 182 -10.00 -23.02 40.18
CA VAL A 182 -10.58 -22.21 41.26
C VAL A 182 -11.28 -21.02 40.62
N GLU A 183 -12.56 -21.18 40.30
CA GLU A 183 -13.33 -20.20 39.52
C GLU A 183 -13.58 -18.88 40.27
N GLN A 184 -13.30 -18.83 41.56
CA GLN A 184 -13.40 -17.64 42.41
C GLN A 184 -12.11 -16.78 42.41
N LEU A 185 -11.02 -17.27 41.82
CA LEU A 185 -9.73 -16.57 41.78
C LEU A 185 -9.24 -16.37 40.34
N LEU A 186 -9.08 -15.10 39.95
CA LEU A 186 -8.51 -14.71 38.66
C LEU A 186 -7.04 -14.32 38.84
N LEU A 187 -6.11 -15.02 38.21
CA LEU A 187 -4.66 -14.80 38.39
C LEU A 187 -4.12 -13.86 37.31
N ILE A 188 -3.50 -12.75 37.71
CA ILE A 188 -2.67 -11.89 36.85
C ILE A 188 -1.39 -12.65 36.49
N LYS A 189 -1.20 -12.92 35.20
CA LYS A 189 0.00 -13.59 34.66
C LYS A 189 0.98 -12.61 34.02
N TYR A 190 0.47 -11.63 33.27
CA TYR A 190 1.30 -10.71 32.50
C TYR A 190 0.74 -9.28 32.54
N VAL A 191 1.59 -8.29 32.28
CA VAL A 191 1.22 -6.87 32.30
C VAL A 191 1.85 -6.14 31.12
N ARG A 192 1.10 -5.25 30.48
CA ARG A 192 1.60 -4.36 29.42
C ARG A 192 1.06 -2.95 29.59
N HIS A 193 1.92 -1.96 29.36
CA HIS A 193 1.56 -0.56 29.44
C HIS A 193 0.49 -0.21 28.39
N HIS A 194 -0.42 0.72 28.72
CA HIS A 194 -1.53 1.08 27.82
C HIS A 194 -1.05 1.54 26.44
N GLN A 195 0.07 2.28 26.38
CA GLN A 195 0.65 2.77 25.12
C GLN A 195 1.10 1.61 24.21
N ARG A 196 1.53 0.49 24.81
CA ARG A 196 2.05 -0.69 24.09
C ARG A 196 0.99 -1.76 23.82
N ALA A 197 -0.25 -1.54 24.29
CA ALA A 197 -1.37 -2.44 24.07
C ALA A 197 -2.66 -1.65 23.78
N TRP A 198 -2.54 -0.52 23.08
CA TRP A 198 -3.62 0.41 22.80
C TRP A 198 -4.80 -0.23 22.08
N ARG A 199 -4.57 -1.31 21.31
CA ARG A 199 -5.62 -2.11 20.65
C ARG A 199 -6.63 -2.72 21.61
N LEU A 200 -6.21 -3.07 22.83
CA LEU A 200 -7.15 -3.51 23.87
C LEU A 200 -8.13 -2.39 24.23
N GLY A 201 -7.67 -1.15 24.05
CA GLY A 201 -8.42 0.12 24.08
C GLY A 201 -9.61 0.18 23.13
N GLU A 202 -9.57 -0.58 22.03
CA GLU A 202 -10.60 -0.57 20.99
C GLU A 202 -11.60 -1.72 21.10
N ILE A 203 -11.34 -2.70 21.96
CA ILE A 203 -12.24 -3.84 22.15
C ILE A 203 -13.57 -3.31 22.69
N PRO A 204 -14.67 -3.40 21.91
CA PRO A 204 -15.92 -2.73 22.26
C PRO A 204 -16.71 -3.50 23.31
N LEU A 205 -16.52 -4.83 23.41
CA LEU A 205 -17.19 -5.64 24.41
C LEU A 205 -16.37 -5.64 25.71
N ARG A 206 -16.81 -4.83 26.66
CA ARG A 206 -16.20 -4.69 27.97
C ARG A 206 -17.25 -4.72 29.05
N ARG A 207 -16.83 -5.11 30.25
CA ARG A 207 -17.72 -5.15 31.40
C ARG A 207 -17.04 -4.55 32.61
N ARG A 208 -17.69 -3.58 33.24
CA ARG A 208 -17.33 -3.18 34.61
C ARG A 208 -17.58 -4.33 35.56
N ILE A 209 -16.65 -4.53 36.48
CA ILE A 209 -16.76 -5.56 37.50
C ILE A 209 -17.88 -5.15 38.47
N PRO A 210 -18.88 -6.02 38.73
CA PRO A 210 -20.08 -5.65 39.48
C PRO A 210 -19.88 -5.55 41.01
N GLY A 211 -18.65 -5.72 41.51
CA GLY A 211 -18.33 -5.71 42.95
C GLY A 211 -16.90 -5.26 43.23
N GLU A 212 -16.46 -5.36 44.49
CA GLU A 212 -15.12 -4.94 44.89
C GLU A 212 -14.05 -5.99 44.54
N LEU A 213 -12.88 -5.50 44.12
CA LEU A 213 -11.71 -6.34 43.89
C LEU A 213 -10.93 -6.53 45.19
N ARG A 214 -10.57 -7.78 45.50
CA ARG A 214 -9.66 -8.15 46.59
C ARG A 214 -8.43 -8.83 46.01
N PHE A 215 -7.25 -8.50 46.51
CA PHE A 215 -5.98 -8.97 45.94
C PHE A 215 -5.28 -9.96 46.87
N LEU A 216 -4.88 -11.11 46.32
CA LEU A 216 -4.18 -12.18 47.04
C LEU A 216 -2.81 -12.47 46.42
N PRO A 217 -1.73 -12.58 47.23
CA PRO A 217 -0.44 -12.99 46.73
C PRO A 217 -0.44 -14.49 46.40
N VAL A 218 0.06 -14.85 45.22
CA VAL A 218 0.16 -16.23 44.72
C VAL A 218 1.62 -16.58 44.47
N TRP A 219 2.05 -17.76 44.91
CA TRP A 219 3.43 -18.24 44.76
C TRP A 219 3.47 -19.53 43.94
N ALA A 220 4.52 -19.68 43.12
CA ALA A 220 4.65 -20.83 42.23
C ALA A 220 4.84 -22.18 42.96
N ARG A 221 5.30 -22.17 44.22
CA ARG A 221 5.68 -23.39 44.98
C ARG A 221 5.11 -23.46 46.40
N ARG A 222 4.15 -22.61 46.76
CA ARG A 222 3.54 -22.58 48.11
C ARG A 222 2.05 -22.84 47.99
N ALA A 223 1.49 -23.63 48.92
CA ALA A 223 0.05 -23.78 49.06
C ALA A 223 -0.56 -22.41 49.35
N LEU A 224 -1.59 -22.05 48.59
CA LEU A 224 -2.31 -20.80 48.74
C LEU A 224 -3.49 -21.03 49.69
N ASP A 225 -3.67 -20.14 50.67
CA ASP A 225 -4.88 -20.14 51.48
C ASP A 225 -6.02 -19.55 50.64
N LEU A 226 -6.95 -20.41 50.25
CA LEU A 226 -8.11 -20.08 49.44
C LEU A 226 -9.41 -20.01 50.26
N THR A 227 -9.32 -20.04 51.60
CA THR A 227 -10.49 -20.12 52.48
C THR A 227 -11.45 -18.96 52.24
N GLU A 228 -10.94 -17.73 52.15
CA GLU A 228 -11.74 -16.53 51.86
C GLU A 228 -12.32 -16.56 50.45
N ALA A 229 -11.51 -16.88 49.44
CA ALA A 229 -11.93 -16.91 48.04
C ALA A 229 -12.98 -18.01 47.75
N ARG A 230 -12.89 -19.18 48.41
CA ARG A 230 -13.85 -20.28 48.25
C ARG A 230 -15.11 -20.12 49.08
N GLY A 231 -15.04 -19.39 50.21
CA GLY A 231 -16.17 -19.14 51.09
C GLY A 231 -17.08 -18.00 50.63
N GLU A 232 -16.51 -16.82 50.39
CA GLU A 232 -17.24 -15.57 50.13
C GLU A 232 -16.97 -14.98 48.74
N GLY A 233 -16.08 -15.59 47.96
CA GLY A 233 -15.68 -15.10 46.64
C GLY A 233 -16.71 -15.33 45.55
N ALA A 234 -16.95 -14.31 44.74
CA ALA A 234 -17.74 -14.43 43.52
C ALA A 234 -17.06 -15.35 42.49
N VAL A 235 -17.88 -16.14 41.80
CA VAL A 235 -17.43 -16.93 40.64
C VAL A 235 -17.17 -15.99 39.46
N TRP A 236 -15.95 -16.02 38.91
CA TRP A 236 -15.57 -15.20 37.76
C TRP A 236 -16.22 -15.66 36.46
N ARG A 237 -16.45 -16.97 36.28
CA ARG A 237 -16.89 -17.55 35.00
C ARG A 237 -18.10 -16.85 34.34
N PRO A 238 -19.18 -16.47 35.04
CA PRO A 238 -20.28 -15.71 34.43
C PRO A 238 -19.87 -14.32 33.93
N VAL A 239 -18.96 -13.64 34.63
CA VAL A 239 -18.43 -12.33 34.22
C VAL A 239 -17.50 -12.50 33.01
N LEU A 240 -16.61 -13.49 33.04
CA LEU A 240 -15.69 -13.80 31.94
C LEU A 240 -16.44 -14.18 30.66
N ARG A 241 -17.42 -15.07 30.75
CA ARG A 241 -18.26 -15.47 29.61
C ARG A 241 -19.04 -14.33 28.98
N SER A 242 -19.38 -13.29 29.75
CA SER A 242 -20.10 -12.14 29.20
C SER A 242 -19.25 -11.21 28.34
N VAL A 243 -17.92 -11.31 28.45
CA VAL A 243 -16.98 -10.57 27.60
C VAL A 243 -16.31 -11.45 26.57
N GLU A 244 -16.50 -12.77 26.63
CA GLU A 244 -16.11 -13.71 25.58
C GLU A 244 -16.89 -13.39 24.31
N CYS A 245 -16.23 -12.77 23.34
CA CYS A 245 -16.73 -12.63 21.99
C CYS A 245 -15.97 -13.59 21.09
N GLU A 246 -16.67 -14.56 20.50
CA GLU A 246 -16.11 -15.45 19.46
C GLU A 246 -15.80 -14.72 18.15
N ARG A 247 -16.11 -13.42 18.03
CA ARG A 247 -15.50 -12.59 16.98
C ARG A 247 -14.06 -12.31 17.36
N THR A 248 -13.25 -13.34 17.24
CA THR A 248 -11.81 -13.16 17.14
C THR A 248 -11.56 -12.31 15.91
N THR A 249 -10.92 -11.15 16.09
CA THR A 249 -10.15 -10.59 14.98
C THR A 249 -9.21 -11.72 14.56
N PRO A 250 -9.32 -12.24 13.32
CA PRO A 250 -8.45 -13.32 12.89
C PRO A 250 -6.98 -12.91 13.06
N ALA A 251 -6.11 -13.84 13.43
CA ALA A 251 -4.69 -13.51 13.67
C ALA A 251 -4.03 -12.78 12.49
N TRP A 252 -4.43 -13.12 11.25
CA TRP A 252 -3.94 -12.44 10.05
C TRP A 252 -4.35 -10.96 9.96
N MET A 253 -5.49 -10.55 10.53
CA MET A 253 -5.87 -9.13 10.59
C MET A 253 -4.99 -8.36 11.56
N THR A 254 -4.64 -8.97 12.69
CA THR A 254 -3.68 -8.40 13.65
C THR A 254 -2.31 -8.20 12.99
N VAL A 255 -1.84 -9.22 12.28
CA VAL A 255 -0.60 -9.16 11.49
C VAL A 255 -0.65 -8.08 10.42
N MET A 256 -1.78 -7.93 9.72
CA MET A 256 -1.95 -6.91 8.70
C MET A 256 -1.92 -5.49 9.29
N ASP A 257 -2.62 -5.25 10.39
CA ASP A 257 -2.53 -3.97 11.12
C ASP A 257 -1.10 -3.68 11.57
N ASP A 258 -0.44 -4.66 12.19
CA ASP A 258 0.96 -4.57 12.61
C ASP A 258 1.90 -4.23 11.45
N ALA A 259 1.74 -4.89 10.30
CA ALA A 259 2.54 -4.65 9.11
C ALA A 259 2.30 -3.24 8.55
N LEU A 260 1.04 -2.81 8.40
CA LEU A 260 0.69 -1.48 7.87
C LEU A 260 1.20 -0.37 8.80
N SER A 261 1.02 -0.54 10.11
CA SER A 261 1.52 0.38 11.13
C SER A 261 3.05 0.47 11.10
N PHE A 262 3.75 -0.67 11.01
CA PHE A 262 5.20 -0.69 10.84
C PHE A 262 5.65 0.02 9.57
N LEU A 263 4.99 -0.22 8.44
CA LEU A 263 5.37 0.40 7.16
C LEU A 263 5.21 1.93 7.21
N LEU A 264 4.11 2.42 7.80
CA LEU A 264 3.91 3.87 8.01
C LEU A 264 4.98 4.45 8.96
N ALA A 265 5.30 3.76 10.05
CA ALA A 265 6.34 4.18 10.99
C ALA A 265 7.74 4.22 10.32
N PHE A 266 8.05 3.22 9.48
CA PHE A 266 9.27 3.18 8.69
C PHE A 266 9.35 4.36 7.70
N GLN A 267 8.29 4.59 6.91
CA GLN A 267 8.22 5.70 5.97
C GLN A 267 8.30 7.07 6.66
N SER A 268 7.69 7.20 7.84
CA SER A 268 7.83 8.39 8.69
C SER A 268 9.28 8.59 9.11
N ALA A 269 9.94 7.54 9.63
CA ALA A 269 11.34 7.59 10.05
C ALA A 269 12.27 7.98 8.89
N GLU A 270 12.04 7.46 7.68
CA GLU A 270 12.80 7.78 6.48
C GLU A 270 12.68 9.27 6.09
N ILE A 271 11.45 9.77 5.96
CA ILE A 271 11.18 11.19 5.61
C ILE A 271 11.80 12.11 6.67
N GLU A 272 11.65 11.73 7.93
CA GLU A 272 12.14 12.50 9.06
C GLU A 272 13.66 12.54 9.18
N ALA A 273 14.34 11.46 8.80
CA ALA A 273 15.80 11.34 8.80
C ALA A 273 16.48 12.27 7.78
N ARG A 274 15.74 12.77 6.77
CA ARG A 274 16.20 13.72 5.75
C ARG A 274 16.10 15.19 6.20
N ALA A 275 15.63 15.46 7.42
CA ALA A 275 15.61 16.79 8.01
C ALA A 275 16.66 16.92 9.14
N PHE A 276 17.46 17.99 9.08
CA PHE A 276 18.57 18.23 10.00
C PHE A 276 18.38 19.57 10.73
N PRO A 277 18.47 19.61 12.06
CA PRO A 277 18.61 20.88 12.76
C PRO A 277 20.00 21.44 12.48
N TYR A 278 20.08 22.73 12.17
CA TYR A 278 21.36 23.38 11.90
C TYR A 278 21.64 24.53 12.86
N GLU A 279 22.92 24.89 12.94
CA GLU A 279 23.44 26.15 13.46
C GLU A 279 24.29 26.84 12.39
N VAL A 280 24.22 28.18 12.35
CA VAL A 280 25.04 29.00 11.43
C VAL A 280 26.43 29.17 12.02
N LEU A 281 27.46 28.74 11.29
CA LEU A 281 28.86 28.95 11.70
C LEU A 281 29.41 30.30 11.24
N GLN A 282 29.17 30.64 9.98
CA GLN A 282 29.62 31.90 9.39
C GLN A 282 28.79 32.24 8.16
N GLN A 283 28.67 33.54 7.89
CA GLN A 283 28.04 34.08 6.67
C GLN A 283 28.99 35.08 6.00
N SER A 284 29.28 34.86 4.72
CA SER A 284 30.08 35.76 3.88
C SER A 284 29.29 36.11 2.62
N GLY A 285 28.69 37.30 2.61
CA GLY A 285 27.79 37.73 1.56
C GLY A 285 26.56 36.81 1.44
N ALA A 286 26.42 36.16 0.28
CA ALA A 286 25.34 35.22 -0.01
C ALA A 286 25.66 33.76 0.37
N MET A 287 26.86 33.47 0.88
CA MET A 287 27.27 32.13 1.29
C MET A 287 27.13 31.97 2.80
N VAL A 288 26.57 30.85 3.24
CA VAL A 288 26.36 30.51 4.65
C VAL A 288 26.84 29.09 4.91
N ASP A 289 27.66 28.91 5.94
CA ASP A 289 28.10 27.59 6.39
C ASP A 289 27.18 27.12 7.52
N LEU A 290 26.55 25.96 7.30
CA LEU A 290 25.59 25.34 8.21
C LEU A 290 26.16 24.04 8.76
N ARG A 291 26.16 23.88 10.08
CA ARG A 291 26.55 22.65 10.77
C ARG A 291 25.34 22.00 11.44
N VAL A 292 25.28 20.67 11.46
CA VAL A 292 24.25 19.94 12.21
C VAL A 292 24.36 20.24 13.71
N ASP A 293 23.25 20.63 14.33
CA ASP A 293 23.15 20.73 15.79
C ASP A 293 22.96 19.34 16.39
N GLN A 294 24.08 18.73 16.77
CA GLN A 294 24.13 17.35 17.30
C GLN A 294 23.29 17.17 18.57
N ASN A 295 23.16 18.20 19.41
CA ASN A 295 22.40 18.09 20.66
C ASN A 295 20.89 18.07 20.40
N ARG A 296 20.40 18.94 19.52
CA ARG A 296 18.99 18.92 19.09
C ARG A 296 18.66 17.68 18.29
N ASP A 297 19.56 17.26 17.40
CA ASP A 297 19.36 16.08 16.59
C ASP A 297 19.31 14.81 17.46
N ARG A 298 20.19 14.67 18.45
CA ARG A 298 20.19 13.55 19.40
C ARG A 298 18.91 13.43 20.22
N LYS A 299 18.30 14.54 20.64
CA LYS A 299 17.03 14.50 21.40
C LYS A 299 15.90 13.85 20.59
N ARG A 300 15.88 14.07 19.28
CA ARG A 300 14.89 13.48 18.36
C ARG A 300 15.16 12.01 18.06
N GLN A 301 16.43 11.61 18.06
CA GLN A 301 16.83 10.22 17.80
C GLN A 301 16.26 9.24 18.84
N TYR A 302 15.98 9.67 20.08
CA TYR A 302 15.54 8.81 21.18
C TYR A 302 14.05 8.91 21.54
N GLU A 303 13.21 9.47 20.65
CA GLU A 303 11.76 9.54 20.92
C GLU A 303 11.06 8.17 20.83
N ASP A 304 11.51 7.31 19.91
CA ASP A 304 10.92 6.00 19.64
C ASP A 304 12.01 5.02 19.16
N GLY A 305 11.93 3.76 19.60
CA GLY A 305 12.94 2.73 19.36
C GLY A 305 13.17 2.44 17.87
N LEU A 306 12.11 2.42 17.07
CA LEU A 306 12.19 2.21 15.61
C LEU A 306 12.98 3.33 14.96
N ARG A 307 12.65 4.58 15.31
CA ARG A 307 13.34 5.77 14.80
C ARG A 307 14.80 5.80 15.26
N THR A 308 15.07 5.45 16.51
CA THR A 308 16.46 5.35 17.01
C THR A 308 17.27 4.38 16.17
N LEU A 309 16.74 3.19 15.90
CA LEU A 309 17.42 2.18 15.08
C LEU A 309 17.64 2.69 13.65
N TYR A 310 16.61 3.28 13.02
CA TYR A 310 16.73 3.80 11.66
C TYR A 310 17.80 4.88 11.54
N TYR A 311 17.81 5.84 12.47
CA TYR A 311 18.77 6.94 12.48
C TYR A 311 20.21 6.46 12.67
N ARG A 312 20.40 5.38 13.44
CA ARG A 312 21.72 4.80 13.71
C ARG A 312 22.26 4.00 12.54
N GLU A 313 21.42 3.17 11.91
CA GLU A 313 21.86 2.17 10.94
C GLU A 313 21.67 2.59 9.47
N MET A 314 20.68 3.44 9.17
CA MET A 314 20.22 3.71 7.80
C MET A 314 20.33 5.18 7.36
N ARG A 315 20.42 6.14 8.29
CA ARG A 315 20.44 7.58 7.95
C ARG A 315 21.74 7.99 7.25
N THR A 316 21.58 8.66 6.12
CA THR A 316 22.70 9.28 5.40
C THR A 316 23.09 10.60 6.07
N PRO A 317 24.38 10.87 6.35
CA PRO A 317 24.83 12.16 6.90
C PRO A 317 24.46 13.35 6.01
N MET A 318 24.21 14.52 6.62
CA MET A 318 23.69 15.72 5.95
C MET A 318 24.52 16.10 4.72
N GLY A 319 25.84 16.16 4.87
CA GLY A 319 26.76 16.56 3.80
C GLY A 319 26.69 15.64 2.59
N ARG A 320 26.69 14.32 2.83
CA ARG A 320 26.57 13.32 1.75
C ARG A 320 25.20 13.32 1.11
N LEU A 321 24.14 13.46 1.92
CA LEU A 321 22.78 13.49 1.42
C LEU A 321 22.61 14.65 0.43
N PHE A 322 22.98 15.87 0.84
CA PHE A 322 22.77 17.05 0.00
C PHE A 322 23.67 17.06 -1.23
N GLU A 323 24.91 16.59 -1.12
CA GLU A 323 25.80 16.42 -2.27
C GLU A 323 25.24 15.45 -3.32
N GLY A 324 24.46 14.45 -2.90
CA GLY A 324 23.84 13.46 -3.77
C GLY A 324 22.50 13.85 -4.40
N LEU A 325 21.89 14.98 -4.03
CA LEU A 325 20.54 15.36 -4.52
C LEU A 325 20.50 15.80 -6.00
N ASP A 326 21.63 16.23 -6.56
CA ASP A 326 21.71 16.67 -7.95
C ASP A 326 23.17 16.69 -8.43
N SER A 327 23.45 16.01 -9.55
CA SER A 327 24.78 16.01 -10.19
C SER A 327 25.22 17.43 -10.61
N GLU A 328 24.27 18.34 -10.83
CA GLU A 328 24.53 19.74 -11.20
C GLU A 328 24.43 20.73 -10.02
N ARG A 329 24.14 20.26 -8.80
CA ARG A 329 24.03 21.05 -7.55
C ARG A 329 23.03 22.22 -7.63
N THR A 330 21.97 22.07 -8.41
CA THR A 330 20.90 23.07 -8.57
C THR A 330 19.64 22.76 -7.74
N ALA A 331 19.58 21.58 -7.11
CA ALA A 331 18.46 21.19 -6.27
C ALA A 331 18.27 22.16 -5.08
N PRO A 332 17.07 22.77 -4.93
CA PRO A 332 16.78 23.65 -3.81
C PRO A 332 16.63 22.88 -2.50
N LEU A 333 17.18 23.46 -1.44
CA LEU A 333 16.96 23.08 -0.05
C LEU A 333 16.05 24.10 0.61
N THR A 334 15.22 23.64 1.55
CA THR A 334 14.28 24.50 2.28
C THR A 334 14.70 24.63 3.73
N ILE A 335 14.69 25.87 4.21
CA ILE A 335 14.91 26.24 5.60
C ILE A 335 13.55 26.42 6.28
N TYR A 336 13.37 25.70 7.39
CA TYR A 336 12.18 25.79 8.24
C TYR A 336 12.52 26.43 9.58
N ALA A 337 11.55 27.18 10.11
CA ALA A 337 11.61 27.67 11.47
C ALA A 337 11.54 26.51 12.47
N ASP A 338 12.17 26.68 13.62
CA ASP A 338 12.09 25.75 14.74
C ASP A 338 10.89 26.12 15.63
N VAL A 339 10.00 25.16 15.87
CA VAL A 339 8.88 25.26 16.81
C VAL A 339 8.96 24.07 17.74
N ASN A 340 9.34 24.32 18.99
CA ASN A 340 9.48 23.31 20.05
C ASN A 340 10.44 22.16 19.69
N GLY A 341 11.56 22.46 19.03
CA GLY A 341 12.54 21.45 18.62
C GLY A 341 12.11 20.63 17.41
N ARG A 342 11.14 21.14 16.63
CA ARG A 342 10.66 20.51 15.39
C ARG A 342 10.53 21.56 14.27
N PRO A 343 10.70 21.15 13.00
CA PRO A 343 10.46 22.05 11.87
C PRO A 343 8.96 22.40 11.75
N ASP A 344 8.66 23.68 11.57
CA ASP A 344 7.30 24.16 11.29
C ASP A 344 6.89 23.92 9.84
N TYR A 345 6.32 22.74 9.57
CA TYR A 345 5.84 22.38 8.23
C TYR A 345 4.56 23.10 7.78
N ARG A 346 3.81 23.73 8.69
CA ARG A 346 2.49 24.30 8.37
C ARG A 346 2.58 25.77 7.98
N THR A 347 3.43 26.54 8.65
CA THR A 347 3.46 28.01 8.50
C THR A 347 4.84 28.60 8.15
N GLY A 348 5.93 27.85 8.26
CA GLY A 348 7.26 28.44 8.46
C GLY A 348 8.36 28.07 7.45
N VAL A 349 8.13 28.21 6.14
CA VAL A 349 9.25 28.26 5.18
C VAL A 349 9.96 29.60 5.35
N VAL A 350 11.16 29.56 5.90
CA VAL A 350 11.98 30.75 6.16
C VAL A 350 12.72 31.18 4.89
N ALA A 351 13.32 30.22 4.19
CA ALA A 351 14.13 30.49 3.02
C ALA A 351 14.23 29.26 2.11
N LYS A 352 14.50 29.50 0.82
CA LYS A 352 15.07 28.51 -0.08
C LYS A 352 16.54 28.82 -0.32
N VAL A 353 17.38 27.79 -0.25
CA VAL A 353 18.83 27.90 -0.44
C VAL A 353 19.30 26.83 -1.43
N LEU A 354 20.49 27.02 -1.98
CA LEU A 354 21.11 26.07 -2.91
C LEU A 354 22.39 25.53 -2.30
N LEU A 355 22.67 24.25 -2.48
CA LEU A 355 23.96 23.70 -2.06
C LEU A 355 25.08 24.31 -2.91
N ASN A 356 26.09 24.90 -2.27
CA ASN A 356 27.31 25.31 -2.97
C ASN A 356 28.33 24.16 -2.98
N ARG A 357 28.68 23.68 -1.79
CA ARG A 357 29.59 22.54 -1.61
C ARG A 357 29.41 21.89 -0.25
N ARG A 358 29.72 20.61 -0.19
CA ARG A 358 29.96 19.88 1.06
C ARG A 358 31.31 20.30 1.65
N LEU A 359 31.37 20.52 2.96
CA LEU A 359 32.63 20.72 3.69
C LEU A 359 33.05 19.41 4.36
N ASP A 360 32.12 18.75 5.06
CA ASP A 360 32.30 17.43 5.66
C ASP A 360 30.94 16.68 5.76
N ASP A 361 30.80 15.67 6.62
CA ASP A 361 29.55 14.91 6.78
C ASP A 361 28.44 15.69 7.51
N ASP A 362 28.81 16.64 8.37
CA ASP A 362 27.90 17.39 9.23
C ASP A 362 27.84 18.89 8.87
N THR A 363 28.65 19.33 7.90
CA THR A 363 28.79 20.73 7.54
C THR A 363 28.67 20.94 6.03
N VAL A 364 27.79 21.85 5.64
CA VAL A 364 27.57 22.24 4.24
C VAL A 364 27.65 23.75 4.08
N GLN A 365 28.10 24.19 2.91
CA GLN A 365 28.01 25.58 2.50
C GLN A 365 26.84 25.74 1.55
N VAL A 366 25.90 26.62 1.89
CA VAL A 366 24.74 26.95 1.07
C VAL A 366 24.82 28.37 0.55
N ARG A 367 24.17 28.60 -0.59
CA ARG A 367 24.01 29.92 -1.21
C ARG A 367 22.56 30.38 -1.04
N LEU A 368 22.39 31.60 -0.55
CA LEU A 368 21.08 32.25 -0.44
C LEU A 368 20.50 32.51 -1.83
N THR A 369 19.19 32.30 -1.98
CA THR A 369 18.44 32.77 -3.14
C THR A 369 18.13 34.27 -2.99
N ASN A 370 17.94 34.98 -4.11
CA ASN A 370 17.81 36.46 -4.16
C ASN A 370 16.71 37.04 -3.26
N SER A 371 15.83 36.19 -2.72
CA SER A 371 14.70 36.51 -1.85
C SER A 371 15.07 36.71 -0.36
N VAL A 372 16.28 36.38 0.10
CA VAL A 372 16.61 36.34 1.55
C VAL A 372 17.97 36.99 1.86
N ARG A 373 18.02 37.89 2.86
CA ARG A 373 19.24 38.62 3.29
C ARG A 373 20.14 37.86 4.28
N GLY A 374 19.60 36.87 4.99
CA GLY A 374 20.32 36.05 5.96
C GLY A 374 19.42 34.95 6.53
N LEU A 375 20.01 33.91 7.12
CA LEU A 375 19.29 32.83 7.77
C LEU A 375 19.23 33.03 9.29
N PRO A 376 18.21 32.51 9.99
CA PRO A 376 18.22 32.42 11.44
C PRO A 376 19.45 31.64 11.94
N GLU A 377 19.97 32.01 13.12
CA GLU A 377 21.12 31.35 13.76
C GLU A 377 20.90 29.85 13.96
N ALA A 378 19.66 29.45 14.18
CA ALA A 378 19.23 28.07 14.32
C ALA A 378 17.92 27.83 13.57
N GLY A 379 17.81 26.65 12.96
CA GLY A 379 16.60 26.24 12.24
C GLY A 379 16.71 24.81 11.75
N TRP A 380 15.93 24.46 10.75
CA TRP A 380 15.92 23.14 10.12
C TRP A 380 16.18 23.24 8.63
N ILE A 381 16.98 22.32 8.08
CA ILE A 381 17.26 22.21 6.66
C ILE A 381 16.87 20.83 6.12
N ARG A 382 16.30 20.79 4.93
CA ARG A 382 15.89 19.56 4.22
C ARG A 382 15.77 19.78 2.71
N PRO A 383 15.70 18.71 1.89
CA PRO A 383 15.38 18.81 0.47
C PRO A 383 13.99 19.45 0.24
N ASP A 384 13.87 20.33 -0.77
CA ASP A 384 12.58 20.96 -1.13
C ASP A 384 11.58 19.95 -1.72
N GLU A 385 12.07 18.92 -2.42
CA GLU A 385 11.25 17.85 -3.02
C GLU A 385 10.41 17.08 -1.99
N ASP A 386 10.90 16.96 -0.76
CA ASP A 386 10.24 16.17 0.28
C ASP A 386 8.94 16.84 0.79
N ARG A 387 8.67 18.12 0.45
CA ARG A 387 7.54 18.88 0.99
C ARG A 387 6.20 18.17 0.74
N GLY A 388 6.07 17.48 -0.40
CA GLY A 388 4.90 16.66 -0.72
C GLY A 388 4.81 15.35 0.06
N SER A 389 5.95 14.76 0.43
CA SER A 389 6.05 13.41 1.02
C SER A 389 5.34 13.31 2.37
N TYR A 390 5.45 14.33 3.24
CA TYR A 390 4.76 14.32 4.53
C TYR A 390 3.23 14.39 4.37
N SER A 391 2.74 15.25 3.48
CA SER A 391 1.31 15.31 3.17
C SER A 391 0.82 14.01 2.52
N GLN A 392 1.66 13.32 1.76
CA GLN A 392 1.34 12.01 1.19
C GLN A 392 1.27 10.93 2.27
N LEU A 393 2.21 10.91 3.21
CA LEU A 393 2.21 9.96 4.33
C LEU A 393 0.98 10.14 5.22
N GLN A 394 0.64 11.38 5.59
CA GLN A 394 -0.55 11.65 6.40
C GLN A 394 -1.84 11.13 5.72
N ARG A 395 -1.97 11.29 4.40
CA ARG A 395 -3.11 10.75 3.65
C ARG A 395 -3.14 9.22 3.68
N GLN A 396 -1.98 8.57 3.61
CA GLN A 396 -1.87 7.11 3.73
C GLN A 396 -2.26 6.64 5.13
N GLU A 397 -1.83 7.33 6.19
CA GLU A 397 -2.23 7.05 7.57
C GLU A 397 -3.76 7.12 7.71
N GLU A 398 -4.38 8.22 7.27
CA GLU A 398 -5.83 8.40 7.28
C GLU A 398 -6.55 7.27 6.52
N ALA A 399 -6.09 6.93 5.32
CA ALA A 399 -6.69 5.88 4.51
C ALA A 399 -6.50 4.47 5.10
N VAL A 400 -5.37 4.20 5.77
CA VAL A 400 -5.13 2.93 6.46
C VAL A 400 -6.06 2.78 7.65
N GLN A 401 -6.31 3.86 8.42
CA GLN A 401 -7.29 3.82 9.50
C GLN A 401 -8.71 3.49 8.98
N GLU A 402 -9.12 4.10 7.87
CA GLU A 402 -10.39 3.77 7.20
C GLU A 402 -10.41 2.32 6.68
N LEU A 403 -9.28 1.84 6.14
CA LEU A 403 -9.12 0.47 5.64
C LEU A 403 -9.29 -0.55 6.78
N LEU A 404 -8.65 -0.31 7.93
CA LEU A 404 -8.74 -1.17 9.12
C LEU A 404 -10.16 -1.23 9.69
N GLN A 405 -10.94 -0.16 9.53
CA GLN A 405 -12.35 -0.12 9.89
C GLN A 405 -13.25 -0.84 8.86
N THR A 406 -12.78 -0.97 7.61
CA THR A 406 -13.53 -1.60 6.50
C THR A 406 -13.23 -3.10 6.40
N ARG A 407 -13.77 -3.89 7.34
CA ARG A 407 -13.52 -5.35 7.43
C ARG A 407 -13.81 -6.12 6.12
N ALA A 408 -14.86 -5.74 5.39
CA ALA A 408 -15.20 -6.40 4.13
C ALA A 408 -14.05 -6.28 3.11
N LEU A 409 -13.46 -5.10 2.98
CA LEU A 409 -12.31 -4.86 2.11
C LEU A 409 -11.06 -5.60 2.60
N LEU A 410 -10.79 -5.60 3.92
CA LEU A 410 -9.69 -6.38 4.50
C LEU A 410 -9.76 -7.87 4.14
N HIS A 411 -10.96 -8.46 4.27
CA HIS A 411 -11.19 -9.85 3.89
C HIS A 411 -10.90 -10.10 2.41
N GLN A 412 -11.30 -9.18 1.53
CA GLN A 412 -11.04 -9.32 0.09
C GLN A 412 -9.56 -9.19 -0.26
N LEU A 413 -8.80 -8.34 0.45
CA LEU A 413 -7.36 -8.19 0.23
C LEU A 413 -6.54 -9.39 0.74
N HIS A 414 -7.02 -10.10 1.76
CA HIS A 414 -6.35 -11.31 2.27
C HIS A 414 -6.77 -12.58 1.51
N GLY A 415 -8.06 -12.73 1.22
CA GLY A 415 -8.63 -13.92 0.59
C GLY A 415 -9.87 -13.57 -0.23
N PRO A 416 -9.68 -13.15 -1.49
CA PRO A 416 -10.77 -12.60 -2.29
C PRO A 416 -11.82 -13.66 -2.61
N THR A 417 -13.08 -13.28 -2.40
CA THR A 417 -14.24 -14.11 -2.74
C THR A 417 -15.28 -13.27 -3.45
N ALA A 418 -15.85 -13.81 -4.52
CA ALA A 418 -16.87 -13.12 -5.28
C ALA A 418 -18.10 -13.98 -5.49
N VAL A 419 -19.24 -13.31 -5.62
CA VAL A 419 -20.45 -13.85 -6.22
C VAL A 419 -20.32 -13.66 -7.73
N LYS A 420 -20.56 -14.73 -8.50
CA LYS A 420 -20.53 -14.68 -9.96
C LYS A 420 -21.92 -14.33 -10.49
N GLY A 421 -22.05 -13.13 -11.05
CA GLY A 421 -23.25 -12.65 -11.72
C GLY A 421 -23.53 -13.36 -13.06
N ILE A 422 -24.62 -12.95 -13.70
CA ILE A 422 -25.08 -13.55 -14.97
C ILE A 422 -24.17 -13.10 -16.12
N ARG A 423 -23.20 -13.95 -16.52
CA ARG A 423 -22.27 -13.70 -17.63
C ARG A 423 -22.96 -13.33 -18.95
N THR A 424 -24.16 -13.87 -19.22
CA THR A 424 -24.88 -13.60 -20.47
C THR A 424 -25.34 -12.15 -20.62
N ARG A 425 -25.37 -11.35 -19.53
CA ARG A 425 -25.57 -9.89 -19.56
C ARG A 425 -24.52 -9.19 -20.43
N TRP A 426 -23.33 -9.76 -20.53
CA TRP A 426 -22.16 -9.19 -21.21
C TRP A 426 -21.85 -9.90 -22.53
N ARG A 427 -22.85 -10.52 -23.17
CA ARG A 427 -22.70 -11.11 -24.51
C ARG A 427 -22.24 -10.04 -25.51
N GLY A 428 -21.27 -10.36 -26.36
CA GLY A 428 -20.73 -9.40 -27.34
C GLY A 428 -19.58 -8.53 -26.81
N VAL A 429 -19.40 -8.42 -25.49
CA VAL A 429 -18.39 -7.54 -24.91
C VAL A 429 -17.00 -8.16 -25.06
N GLY A 430 -16.08 -7.42 -25.67
CA GLY A 430 -14.69 -7.84 -25.84
C GLY A 430 -14.49 -8.91 -26.92
N ASP A 431 -15.48 -9.14 -27.79
CA ASP A 431 -15.38 -10.12 -28.90
C ASP A 431 -14.33 -9.70 -29.95
N ASP A 432 -13.86 -8.44 -29.92
CA ASP A 432 -12.72 -7.93 -30.69
C ASP A 432 -11.34 -8.30 -30.09
N LEU A 433 -11.31 -8.86 -28.87
CA LEU A 433 -10.08 -9.25 -28.18
C LEU A 433 -9.71 -10.71 -28.49
N LYS A 434 -8.42 -11.03 -28.35
CA LYS A 434 -7.87 -12.37 -28.57
C LYS A 434 -7.56 -13.11 -27.26
N GLY A 435 -7.38 -14.43 -27.36
CA GLY A 435 -7.01 -15.30 -26.24
C GLY A 435 -8.13 -15.38 -25.20
N ARG A 436 -7.77 -15.46 -23.91
CA ARG A 436 -8.74 -15.47 -22.80
C ARG A 436 -9.32 -14.09 -22.46
N SER A 437 -8.84 -13.02 -23.10
CA SER A 437 -9.25 -11.65 -22.81
C SER A 437 -10.78 -11.40 -22.86
N PRO A 438 -11.55 -11.94 -23.83
CA PRO A 438 -13.01 -11.77 -23.85
C PRO A 438 -13.69 -12.37 -22.62
N ASP A 439 -13.26 -13.56 -22.20
CA ASP A 439 -13.78 -14.23 -21.00
C ASP A 439 -13.40 -13.46 -19.73
N ILE A 440 -12.16 -12.99 -19.65
CA ILE A 440 -11.66 -12.20 -18.52
C ILE A 440 -12.43 -10.88 -18.38
N VAL A 441 -12.77 -10.19 -19.48
CA VAL A 441 -13.63 -9.00 -19.40
C VAL A 441 -15.01 -9.36 -18.83
N LYS A 442 -15.61 -10.45 -19.30
CA LYS A 442 -16.93 -10.91 -18.84
C LYS A 442 -16.90 -11.32 -17.37
N ASP A 443 -15.82 -11.96 -16.91
CA ASP A 443 -15.61 -12.32 -15.50
C ASP A 443 -15.33 -11.09 -14.64
N MET A 444 -14.47 -10.18 -15.09
CA MET A 444 -14.20 -8.89 -14.43
C MET A 444 -15.48 -8.11 -14.19
N LEU A 445 -16.41 -8.12 -15.15
CA LEU A 445 -17.71 -7.44 -15.05
C LEU A 445 -18.73 -8.20 -14.19
N SER A 446 -18.64 -9.52 -14.09
CA SER A 446 -19.64 -10.36 -13.41
C SER A 446 -19.27 -10.72 -11.97
N CYS A 447 -17.99 -10.67 -11.60
CA CYS A 447 -17.52 -10.98 -10.26
C CYS A 447 -17.57 -9.75 -9.35
N GLU A 448 -18.33 -9.85 -8.26
CA GLU A 448 -18.49 -8.80 -7.25
C GLU A 448 -18.34 -9.39 -5.83
N PRO A 449 -17.81 -8.64 -4.85
CA PRO A 449 -17.38 -7.24 -4.95
C PRO A 449 -15.93 -7.06 -5.39
N PHE A 450 -15.15 -8.12 -5.54
CA PHE A 450 -13.70 -8.03 -5.83
C PHE A 450 -13.31 -8.76 -7.10
N TYR A 451 -12.28 -8.26 -7.78
CA TYR A 451 -11.61 -8.92 -8.89
C TYR A 451 -10.11 -8.55 -8.92
N ALA A 452 -9.23 -9.48 -9.26
CA ALA A 452 -7.86 -9.13 -9.61
C ALA A 452 -7.38 -9.80 -10.89
N LEU A 453 -6.65 -9.03 -11.68
CA LEU A 453 -6.12 -9.43 -12.97
C LEU A 453 -4.60 -9.32 -12.97
N HIS A 454 -3.93 -10.47 -13.06
CA HIS A 454 -2.51 -10.52 -13.37
C HIS A 454 -2.34 -10.45 -14.88
N GLY A 455 -1.52 -9.52 -15.37
CA GLY A 455 -1.14 -9.49 -16.77
C GLY A 455 0.35 -9.28 -16.93
N PRO A 456 1.09 -10.26 -17.47
CA PRO A 456 2.48 -10.09 -17.91
C PRO A 456 2.68 -8.92 -18.91
N PRO A 457 3.94 -8.56 -19.27
CA PRO A 457 4.24 -7.52 -20.23
C PRO A 457 3.58 -7.78 -21.59
N GLY A 458 3.01 -6.74 -22.19
CA GLY A 458 2.43 -6.82 -23.54
C GLY A 458 1.09 -7.56 -23.66
N THR A 459 0.50 -8.05 -22.56
CA THR A 459 -0.76 -8.83 -22.58
C THR A 459 -2.03 -8.01 -22.79
N GLY A 460 -1.95 -6.68 -22.76
CA GLY A 460 -3.11 -5.81 -22.99
C GLY A 460 -3.97 -5.56 -21.75
N LYS A 461 -3.41 -5.64 -20.53
CA LYS A 461 -4.07 -5.25 -19.25
C LYS A 461 -4.92 -3.98 -19.37
N THR A 462 -4.30 -2.89 -19.82
CA THR A 462 -4.95 -1.58 -20.01
C THR A 462 -6.10 -1.64 -21.02
N THR A 463 -5.96 -2.46 -22.06
CA THR A 463 -7.01 -2.66 -23.06
C THR A 463 -8.20 -3.39 -22.45
N VAL A 464 -7.97 -4.50 -21.74
CA VAL A 464 -9.00 -5.25 -21.01
C VAL A 464 -9.74 -4.37 -20.02
N ALA A 465 -8.99 -3.61 -19.20
CA ALA A 465 -9.56 -2.66 -18.25
C ALA A 465 -10.44 -1.60 -18.96
N SER A 466 -9.95 -1.03 -20.06
CA SER A 466 -10.70 -0.02 -20.81
C SER A 466 -12.01 -0.54 -21.41
N VAL A 467 -12.03 -1.81 -21.88
CA VAL A 467 -13.23 -2.46 -22.40
C VAL A 467 -14.23 -2.69 -21.26
N ALA A 468 -13.76 -3.20 -20.13
CA ALA A 468 -14.61 -3.47 -18.98
C ALA A 468 -15.24 -2.17 -18.42
N VAL A 469 -14.46 -1.12 -18.19
CA VAL A 469 -14.97 0.17 -17.69
C VAL A 469 -15.99 0.78 -18.66
N ALA A 470 -15.70 0.81 -19.96
CA ALA A 470 -16.64 1.33 -20.95
C ALA A 470 -17.93 0.50 -21.02
N ALA A 471 -17.83 -0.84 -20.99
CA ALA A 471 -18.99 -1.73 -21.00
C ALA A 471 -19.86 -1.57 -19.74
N HIS A 472 -19.24 -1.40 -18.58
CA HIS A 472 -19.96 -1.14 -17.32
C HIS A 472 -20.78 0.15 -17.39
N LEU A 473 -20.15 1.27 -17.78
CA LEU A 473 -20.82 2.55 -17.97
C LEU A 473 -21.89 2.52 -19.08
N ARG A 474 -21.70 1.67 -20.10
CA ARG A 474 -22.68 1.50 -21.18
C ARG A 474 -23.94 0.80 -20.69
N ALA A 475 -23.78 -0.15 -19.77
CA ALA A 475 -24.89 -0.87 -19.16
C ALA A 475 -25.66 0.01 -18.17
N ASP A 476 -24.98 0.86 -17.41
CA ASP A 476 -25.59 1.83 -16.50
C ASP A 476 -24.73 3.09 -16.39
N ARG A 477 -25.24 4.19 -16.94
CA ARG A 477 -24.52 5.47 -16.97
C ARG A 477 -24.56 6.17 -15.62
N SER A 478 -25.44 5.78 -14.70
CA SER A 478 -25.54 6.40 -13.37
C SER A 478 -24.42 5.94 -12.43
N GLN A 479 -23.75 4.83 -12.76
CA GLN A 479 -22.64 4.27 -11.98
C GLN A 479 -21.45 5.22 -11.94
N ARG A 480 -20.84 5.32 -10.76
CA ARG A 480 -19.63 6.12 -10.52
C ARG A 480 -18.43 5.19 -10.45
N VAL A 481 -17.49 5.41 -11.37
CA VAL A 481 -16.24 4.65 -11.48
C VAL A 481 -15.05 5.53 -11.13
N LEU A 482 -14.27 5.10 -10.15
CA LEU A 482 -12.96 5.68 -9.84
C LEU A 482 -11.88 4.81 -10.47
N VAL A 483 -11.10 5.39 -11.38
CA VAL A 483 -9.94 4.76 -11.99
C VAL A 483 -8.68 5.39 -11.41
N SER A 484 -7.82 4.54 -10.87
CA SER A 484 -6.61 4.94 -10.16
C SER A 484 -5.37 4.18 -10.64
N SER A 485 -4.21 4.81 -10.49
CA SER A 485 -2.91 4.18 -10.68
C SER A 485 -1.84 4.93 -9.87
N GLN A 486 -0.74 4.24 -9.55
CA GLN A 486 0.39 4.84 -8.85
C GLN A 486 1.11 5.90 -9.71
N SER A 487 1.11 5.75 -11.04
CA SER A 487 1.77 6.69 -11.95
C SER A 487 0.79 7.51 -12.78
N HIS A 488 1.15 8.77 -13.07
CA HIS A 488 0.38 9.63 -13.96
C HIS A 488 0.31 9.06 -15.39
N TYR A 489 1.41 8.50 -15.90
CA TYR A 489 1.48 7.95 -17.25
C TYR A 489 0.51 6.78 -17.46
N ALA A 490 0.52 5.78 -16.55
CA ALA A 490 -0.39 4.63 -16.66
C ALA A 490 -1.86 5.06 -16.58
N LEU A 491 -2.18 5.91 -15.59
CA LEU A 491 -3.52 6.46 -15.43
C LEU A 491 -4.02 7.21 -16.67
N ASP A 492 -3.17 8.06 -17.25
CA ASP A 492 -3.55 8.88 -18.39
C ASP A 492 -3.71 8.04 -19.67
N ASN A 493 -2.85 7.02 -19.86
CA ASN A 493 -3.00 6.05 -20.95
C ASN A 493 -4.32 5.26 -20.85
N LEU A 494 -4.66 4.75 -19.66
CA LEU A 494 -5.94 4.07 -19.43
C LEU A 494 -7.13 5.02 -19.63
N ALA A 495 -7.06 6.22 -19.08
CA ALA A 495 -8.10 7.23 -19.20
C ALA A 495 -8.39 7.58 -20.66
N MET A 496 -7.36 7.80 -21.47
CA MET A 496 -7.51 8.09 -22.90
C MET A 496 -8.20 6.95 -23.65
N ARG A 497 -7.89 5.68 -23.33
CA ARG A 497 -8.54 4.51 -23.96
C ARG A 497 -10.00 4.38 -23.56
N ILE A 498 -10.33 4.58 -22.27
CA ILE A 498 -11.72 4.56 -21.80
C ILE A 498 -12.52 5.67 -22.48
N LEU A 499 -12.02 6.91 -22.47
CA LEU A 499 -12.69 8.05 -23.09
C LEU A 499 -12.89 7.89 -24.60
N ALA A 500 -11.91 7.31 -25.30
CA ALA A 500 -12.05 7.00 -26.72
C ALA A 500 -13.20 6.02 -26.99
N ARG A 501 -13.33 4.98 -26.15
CA ARG A 501 -14.44 4.01 -26.24
C ARG A 501 -15.78 4.64 -25.90
N CYS A 502 -15.86 5.42 -24.82
CA CYS A 502 -17.09 6.13 -24.45
C CYS A 502 -17.56 7.08 -25.56
N ARG A 503 -16.64 7.77 -26.24
CA ARG A 503 -16.95 8.63 -27.39
C ARG A 503 -17.42 7.84 -28.60
N ALA A 504 -16.77 6.72 -28.92
CA ALA A 504 -17.18 5.84 -30.01
C ALA A 504 -18.62 5.31 -29.82
N ASP A 505 -19.01 5.09 -28.57
CA ASP A 505 -20.36 4.64 -28.18
C ASP A 505 -21.35 5.80 -27.95
N ASN A 506 -20.96 7.04 -28.27
CA ASN A 506 -21.75 8.28 -28.06
C ASN A 506 -22.33 8.38 -26.64
N MET A 507 -21.53 8.05 -25.64
CA MET A 507 -21.91 8.09 -24.24
C MET A 507 -21.71 9.50 -23.67
N ASP A 508 -22.79 10.06 -23.10
CA ASP A 508 -22.71 11.28 -22.31
C ASP A 508 -22.20 10.95 -20.91
N ILE A 509 -20.90 11.20 -20.68
CA ILE A 509 -20.19 10.87 -19.43
C ILE A 509 -19.49 12.12 -18.92
N VAL A 510 -19.75 12.48 -17.66
CA VAL A 510 -18.98 13.52 -16.99
C VAL A 510 -17.70 12.89 -16.45
N ALA A 511 -16.59 13.14 -17.15
CA ALA A 511 -15.27 12.64 -16.80
C ALA A 511 -14.40 13.73 -16.17
N VAL A 512 -13.72 13.39 -15.08
CA VAL A 512 -12.87 14.30 -14.31
C VAL A 512 -11.46 13.72 -14.13
N ARG A 513 -10.44 14.56 -14.28
CA ARG A 513 -9.04 14.25 -13.97
C ARG A 513 -8.56 15.04 -12.76
N ILE A 514 -8.22 14.36 -11.67
CA ILE A 514 -7.69 14.97 -10.44
C ILE A 514 -6.16 14.99 -10.48
N ALA A 515 -5.57 16.17 -10.64
CA ALA A 515 -4.11 16.35 -10.60
C ALA A 515 -3.74 17.68 -9.92
N SER A 516 -2.57 17.71 -9.28
CA SER A 516 -2.02 18.94 -8.68
C SER A 516 -1.45 19.87 -9.76
N ASP A 517 -1.40 21.16 -9.46
CA ASP A 517 -0.77 22.13 -10.36
C ASP A 517 0.72 21.85 -10.58
N HIS A 518 1.40 21.30 -9.58
CA HIS A 518 2.79 20.85 -9.71
C HIS A 518 2.95 19.74 -10.75
N ALA A 519 2.09 18.71 -10.73
CA ALA A 519 2.13 17.64 -11.73
C ALA A 519 1.88 18.15 -13.16
N VAL A 520 1.02 19.17 -13.30
CA VAL A 520 0.76 19.83 -14.59
C VAL A 520 1.97 20.68 -15.03
N ALA A 521 2.56 21.46 -14.13
CA ALA A 521 3.75 22.26 -14.41
C ALA A 521 4.94 21.40 -14.86
N GLU A 522 5.06 20.19 -14.30
CA GLU A 522 6.07 19.20 -14.69
C GLU A 522 5.71 18.36 -15.91
N LYS A 523 4.60 18.68 -16.62
CA LYS A 523 4.12 17.96 -17.79
C LYS A 523 3.91 16.45 -17.55
N LYS A 524 3.59 16.07 -16.31
CA LYS A 524 3.28 14.67 -15.95
C LYS A 524 1.87 14.26 -16.38
N VAL A 525 0.98 15.23 -16.63
CA VAL A 525 -0.41 15.01 -17.06
C VAL A 525 -0.52 15.25 -18.56
N HIS A 526 -1.19 14.35 -19.26
CA HIS A 526 -1.44 14.46 -20.68
C HIS A 526 -2.35 15.66 -20.99
N ARG A 527 -1.96 16.48 -21.97
CA ARG A 527 -2.64 17.75 -22.32
C ARG A 527 -4.15 17.63 -22.55
N ARG A 528 -4.62 16.53 -23.16
CA ARG A 528 -6.07 16.31 -23.37
C ARG A 528 -6.84 16.06 -22.06
N LEU A 529 -6.17 15.53 -21.04
CA LEU A 529 -6.77 15.24 -19.73
C LEU A 529 -6.66 16.44 -18.79
N GLU A 530 -5.72 17.37 -19.02
CA GLU A 530 -5.70 18.65 -18.31
C GLU A 530 -7.00 19.45 -18.47
N ALA A 531 -7.63 19.36 -19.65
CA ALA A 531 -8.92 19.98 -19.92
C ALA A 531 -10.07 19.37 -19.10
N LEU A 532 -9.89 18.14 -18.59
CA LEU A 532 -10.85 17.45 -17.72
C LEU A 532 -10.62 17.73 -16.23
N ARG A 533 -9.68 18.62 -15.88
CA ARG A 533 -9.54 19.05 -14.48
C ARG A 533 -10.78 19.83 -14.05
N PRO A 534 -11.30 19.65 -12.83
CA PRO A 534 -12.52 20.32 -12.36
C PRO A 534 -12.48 21.83 -12.51
N GLU A 535 -11.33 22.45 -12.22
CA GLU A 535 -11.14 23.90 -12.33
C GLU A 535 -11.27 24.36 -13.80
N ARG A 536 -10.74 23.57 -14.73
CA ARG A 536 -10.81 23.85 -16.17
C ARG A 536 -12.20 23.64 -16.73
N LEU A 537 -12.89 22.58 -16.30
CA LEU A 537 -14.27 22.30 -16.69
C LEU A 537 -15.22 23.38 -16.16
N ALA A 538 -15.05 23.81 -14.91
CA ALA A 538 -15.84 24.88 -14.31
C ALA A 538 -15.62 26.21 -15.04
N SER A 539 -14.37 26.59 -15.26
CA SER A 539 -14.00 27.79 -16.02
C SER A 539 -14.58 27.76 -17.43
N ALA A 540 -14.47 26.63 -18.14
CA ALA A 540 -15.04 26.47 -19.48
C ALA A 540 -16.57 26.56 -19.50
N ALA A 541 -17.25 26.02 -18.48
CA ALA A 541 -18.70 26.11 -18.33
C ALA A 541 -19.15 27.55 -18.06
N VAL A 542 -18.49 28.25 -17.13
CA VAL A 542 -18.74 29.66 -16.83
C VAL A 542 -18.51 30.54 -18.06
N ASP A 543 -17.41 30.33 -18.78
CA ASP A 543 -17.13 31.05 -20.02
C ASP A 543 -18.16 30.74 -21.12
N GLY A 544 -18.66 29.51 -21.17
CA GLY A 544 -19.76 29.11 -22.05
C GLY A 544 -21.04 29.89 -21.78
N ILE A 545 -21.43 29.99 -20.50
CA ILE A 545 -22.57 30.80 -20.05
C ILE A 545 -22.37 32.26 -20.45
N ARG A 546 -21.19 32.83 -20.18
CA ARG A 546 -20.90 34.24 -20.52
C ARG A 546 -20.96 34.50 -22.02
N ARG A 547 -20.45 33.59 -22.86
CA ARG A 547 -20.55 33.69 -24.32
C ARG A 547 -22.00 33.63 -24.78
N ALA A 548 -22.79 32.70 -24.25
CA ALA A 548 -24.21 32.58 -24.59
C ALA A 548 -25.01 33.82 -24.18
N CYS A 549 -24.78 34.35 -22.97
CA CYS A 549 -25.40 35.59 -22.51
C CYS A 549 -25.02 36.77 -23.40
N ARG A 550 -23.75 36.89 -23.78
CA ARG A 550 -23.26 37.97 -24.66
C ARG A 550 -23.92 37.91 -26.04
N HIS A 551 -23.91 36.75 -26.70
CA HIS A 551 -24.57 36.59 -27.99
C HIS A 551 -26.06 36.93 -27.90
N ALA A 552 -26.75 36.46 -26.84
CA ALA A 552 -28.16 36.78 -26.68
C ALA A 552 -28.43 38.29 -26.53
N LEU A 553 -27.58 38.99 -25.78
CA LEU A 553 -27.68 40.46 -25.61
C LEU A 553 -27.36 41.21 -26.91
N ASP A 554 -26.34 40.77 -27.64
CA ASP A 554 -25.89 41.39 -28.90
C ASP A 554 -26.94 41.19 -30.01
N ASP A 555 -27.49 39.99 -30.15
CA ASP A 555 -28.51 39.64 -31.15
C ASP A 555 -29.91 40.12 -30.76
N GLY A 556 -30.11 40.47 -29.48
CA GLY A 556 -31.41 40.82 -28.93
C GLY A 556 -32.41 39.66 -28.89
N GLN A 557 -31.93 38.41 -29.02
CA GLN A 557 -32.74 37.20 -29.06
C GLN A 557 -32.09 36.07 -28.26
N LEU A 558 -32.90 35.16 -27.71
CA LEU A 558 -32.42 33.91 -27.13
C LEU A 558 -31.95 32.92 -28.22
N PRO A 559 -31.18 31.87 -27.87
CA PRO A 559 -30.74 30.85 -28.83
C PRO A 559 -31.86 30.12 -29.58
N ASP A 560 -33.09 30.18 -29.06
CA ASP A 560 -34.30 29.61 -29.69
C ASP A 560 -35.10 30.63 -30.53
N GLY A 561 -34.54 31.83 -30.75
CA GLY A 561 -35.12 32.89 -31.60
C GLY A 561 -36.11 33.82 -30.91
N ARG A 562 -36.41 33.63 -29.63
CA ARG A 562 -37.31 34.54 -28.88
C ARG A 562 -36.64 35.89 -28.65
N SER A 563 -37.31 36.99 -29.00
CA SER A 563 -36.81 38.35 -28.74
C SER A 563 -36.73 38.67 -27.25
N LEU A 564 -35.71 39.43 -26.86
CA LEU A 564 -35.49 39.84 -25.48
C LEU A 564 -36.19 41.16 -25.16
N ASP A 565 -37.08 41.15 -24.18
CA ASP A 565 -37.62 42.36 -23.57
C ASP A 565 -36.60 43.01 -22.61
N ALA A 566 -36.91 44.22 -22.12
CA ALA A 566 -35.99 44.97 -21.24
C ALA A 566 -35.69 44.25 -19.92
N ALA A 567 -36.67 43.54 -19.35
CA ALA A 567 -36.50 42.79 -18.12
C ALA A 567 -35.57 41.59 -18.30
N THR A 568 -35.74 40.84 -19.39
CA THR A 568 -34.90 39.69 -19.73
C THR A 568 -33.48 40.12 -20.08
N LYS A 569 -33.29 41.23 -20.80
CA LYS A 569 -31.96 41.81 -21.05
C LYS A 569 -31.24 42.15 -19.74
N LYS A 570 -31.95 42.76 -18.78
CA LYS A 570 -31.40 43.07 -17.46
C LYS A 570 -30.99 41.80 -16.71
N LEU A 571 -31.84 40.78 -16.69
CA LEU A 571 -31.56 39.50 -16.04
C LEU A 571 -30.35 38.78 -16.65
N ILE A 572 -30.23 38.75 -17.98
CA ILE A 572 -29.09 38.13 -18.68
C ILE A 572 -27.79 38.89 -18.37
N ALA A 573 -27.83 40.22 -18.30
CA ALA A 573 -26.68 41.03 -17.91
C ALA A 573 -26.25 40.75 -16.45
N GLU A 574 -27.21 40.64 -15.52
CA GLU A 574 -26.95 40.25 -14.13
C GLU A 574 -26.34 38.84 -14.04
N TRP A 575 -26.87 37.86 -14.77
CA TRP A 575 -26.30 36.51 -14.83
C TRP A 575 -24.87 36.50 -15.37
N MET A 576 -24.59 37.28 -16.41
CA MET A 576 -23.25 37.41 -16.98
C MET A 576 -22.25 37.99 -15.96
N GLU A 577 -22.69 38.88 -15.07
CA GLU A 577 -21.88 39.43 -13.97
C GLU A 577 -21.69 38.42 -12.82
N GLN A 578 -22.72 37.64 -12.48
CA GLN A 578 -22.65 36.66 -11.39
C GLN A 578 -21.92 35.36 -11.77
N ALA A 579 -21.88 34.98 -13.05
CA ALA A 579 -21.33 33.69 -13.50
C ALA A 579 -19.90 33.38 -12.98
N PRO A 580 -18.94 34.32 -12.95
CA PRO A 580 -17.61 34.04 -12.36
C PRO A 580 -17.63 33.78 -10.85
N ARG A 581 -18.62 34.31 -10.12
CA ARG A 581 -18.69 34.19 -8.66
C ARG A 581 -19.11 32.79 -8.21
N VAL A 582 -19.74 32.02 -9.08
CA VAL A 582 -20.20 30.64 -8.79
C VAL A 582 -19.23 29.57 -9.29
N GLU A 583 -18.07 29.93 -9.84
CA GLU A 583 -17.13 28.98 -10.45
C GLU A 583 -16.68 27.87 -9.48
N LEU A 584 -16.40 28.22 -8.22
CA LEU A 584 -16.04 27.23 -7.17
C LEU A 584 -17.19 26.26 -6.87
N GLU A 585 -18.44 26.75 -6.89
CA GLU A 585 -19.62 25.91 -6.68
C GLU A 585 -19.84 24.98 -7.88
N VAL A 586 -19.66 25.50 -9.10
CA VAL A 586 -19.71 24.71 -10.34
C VAL A 586 -18.63 23.62 -10.31
N GLN A 587 -17.42 23.95 -9.87
CA GLN A 587 -16.32 23.00 -9.72
C GLN A 587 -16.68 21.86 -8.75
N ASP A 588 -17.26 22.17 -7.59
CA ASP A 588 -17.71 21.18 -6.61
C ASP A 588 -18.86 20.31 -7.17
N ARG A 589 -19.83 20.91 -7.86
CA ARG A 589 -20.92 20.18 -8.54
C ARG A 589 -20.40 19.24 -9.63
N ILE A 590 -19.41 19.66 -10.43
CA ILE A 590 -18.78 18.81 -11.44
C ILE A 590 -18.06 17.63 -10.77
N ARG A 591 -17.33 17.87 -9.68
CA ARG A 591 -16.66 16.79 -8.92
C ARG A 591 -17.67 15.77 -8.38
N ARG A 592 -18.78 16.22 -7.81
CA ARG A 592 -19.85 15.36 -7.28
C ARG A 592 -20.60 14.60 -8.35
N GLY A 593 -20.91 15.27 -9.46
CA GLY A 593 -21.68 14.71 -10.58
C GLY A 593 -20.87 13.86 -11.54
N ALA A 594 -19.54 13.78 -11.39
CA ALA A 594 -18.70 12.97 -12.27
C ALA A 594 -19.01 11.47 -12.13
N ASN A 595 -19.33 10.84 -13.25
CA ASN A 595 -19.51 9.39 -13.38
C ASN A 595 -18.16 8.67 -13.48
N LEU A 596 -17.14 9.34 -14.02
CA LEU A 596 -15.83 8.75 -14.27
C LEU A 596 -14.73 9.66 -13.74
N VAL A 597 -14.03 9.21 -12.72
CA VAL A 597 -12.98 10.00 -12.05
C VAL A 597 -11.64 9.32 -12.21
N PHE A 598 -10.64 10.07 -12.67
CA PHE A 598 -9.26 9.63 -12.84
C PHE A 598 -8.37 10.35 -11.83
N ALA A 599 -7.77 9.60 -10.91
CA ALA A 599 -6.89 10.17 -9.89
C ALA A 599 -5.72 9.22 -9.62
N THR A 600 -4.52 9.75 -9.35
CA THR A 600 -3.43 8.87 -8.88
C THR A 600 -3.77 8.33 -7.48
N THR A 601 -3.14 7.24 -7.04
CA THR A 601 -3.36 6.68 -5.69
C THR A 601 -3.23 7.77 -4.61
N GLY A 602 -2.13 8.53 -4.63
CA GLY A 602 -1.88 9.69 -3.74
C GLY A 602 -2.88 10.86 -3.88
N GLY A 603 -3.64 10.90 -4.98
CA GLY A 603 -4.68 11.89 -5.25
C GLY A 603 -6.08 11.50 -4.77
N CYS A 604 -6.31 10.23 -4.40
CA CYS A 604 -7.61 9.67 -4.00
C CYS A 604 -7.98 9.96 -2.53
N THR A 605 -7.77 11.20 -2.08
CA THR A 605 -8.15 11.62 -0.72
C THR A 605 -9.63 11.94 -0.63
N GLU A 606 -10.22 11.87 0.57
CA GLU A 606 -11.61 12.25 0.80
C GLU A 606 -11.93 13.64 0.22
N ARG A 607 -11.06 14.62 0.47
CA ARG A 607 -11.19 15.99 -0.06
C ARG A 607 -11.21 16.05 -1.60
N ASN A 608 -10.43 15.23 -2.27
CA ASN A 608 -10.26 15.31 -3.72
C ASN A 608 -11.31 14.52 -4.48
N VAL A 609 -11.72 13.36 -3.96
CA VAL A 609 -12.58 12.40 -4.67
C VAL A 609 -13.91 12.08 -3.95
N ALA A 610 -14.07 12.40 -2.67
CA ALA A 610 -15.26 12.11 -1.86
C ALA A 610 -15.93 13.37 -1.27
N THR A 611 -15.81 14.52 -1.95
CA THR A 611 -16.42 15.79 -1.54
C THR A 611 -17.96 15.70 -1.61
N GLY A 612 -18.63 15.24 -0.53
CA GLY A 612 -20.10 15.13 -0.51
C GLY A 612 -20.77 14.48 0.71
N GLY A 613 -20.07 14.27 1.83
CA GLY A 613 -20.63 13.57 3.01
C GLY A 613 -20.72 12.06 2.80
N THR A 614 -21.20 11.34 3.82
CA THR A 614 -21.21 9.87 4.00
C THR A 614 -21.89 9.03 2.88
N ALA A 615 -22.37 9.66 1.79
CA ALA A 615 -23.01 9.03 0.64
C ALA A 615 -22.16 9.02 -0.66
N GLY A 616 -20.88 9.44 -0.62
CA GLY A 616 -20.05 9.70 -1.81
C GLY A 616 -19.20 8.56 -2.39
N LEU A 617 -19.45 7.29 -2.01
CA LEU A 617 -18.67 6.14 -2.50
C LEU A 617 -18.81 5.94 -4.02
N TYR A 618 -17.79 5.37 -4.63
CA TYR A 618 -17.80 4.91 -6.01
C TYR A 618 -18.35 3.48 -6.06
N ASP A 619 -19.24 3.23 -7.02
CA ASP A 619 -19.78 1.90 -7.23
C ASP A 619 -18.66 0.93 -7.63
N TRP A 620 -17.66 1.42 -8.36
CA TRP A 620 -16.51 0.62 -8.78
C TRP A 620 -15.19 1.39 -8.73
N VAL A 621 -14.20 0.83 -8.03
CA VAL A 621 -12.82 1.31 -8.01
C VAL A 621 -11.94 0.35 -8.80
N VAL A 622 -11.25 0.87 -9.81
CA VAL A 622 -10.29 0.13 -10.63
C VAL A 622 -8.90 0.72 -10.39
N VAL A 623 -7.96 -0.11 -9.93
CA VAL A 623 -6.57 0.29 -9.69
C VAL A 623 -5.65 -0.45 -10.65
N GLU A 624 -5.04 0.28 -11.57
CA GLU A 624 -4.01 -0.23 -12.49
C GLU A 624 -2.61 -0.04 -11.91
N GLU A 625 -1.68 -0.94 -12.25
CA GLU A 625 -0.33 -1.03 -11.66
C GLU A 625 -0.37 -1.28 -10.14
N ALA A 626 -1.39 -2.03 -9.68
CA ALA A 626 -1.58 -2.31 -8.26
C ALA A 626 -0.39 -3.05 -7.62
N ALA A 627 0.34 -3.86 -8.41
CA ALA A 627 1.54 -4.57 -7.96
C ALA A 627 2.72 -3.65 -7.59
N ARG A 628 2.69 -2.39 -8.01
CA ARG A 628 3.76 -1.40 -7.77
C ARG A 628 3.44 -0.46 -6.61
N ALA A 629 2.25 -0.55 -6.03
CA ALA A 629 1.82 0.34 -4.95
C ALA A 629 1.97 -0.37 -3.61
N TRP A 630 2.44 0.36 -2.59
CA TRP A 630 2.38 -0.11 -1.22
C TRP A 630 0.90 -0.31 -0.81
N PRO A 631 0.59 -1.24 0.12
CA PRO A 631 -0.78 -1.42 0.58
C PRO A 631 -1.34 -0.16 1.26
N THR A 632 -0.48 0.66 1.87
CA THR A 632 -0.81 1.98 2.43
C THR A 632 -1.23 2.99 1.35
N GLU A 633 -0.65 2.91 0.14
CA GLU A 633 -1.05 3.71 -1.02
C GLU A 633 -2.30 3.17 -1.71
N LEU A 634 -2.45 1.84 -1.78
CA LEU A 634 -3.65 1.18 -2.31
C LEU A 634 -4.88 1.46 -1.46
N ALA A 635 -4.72 1.65 -0.14
CA ALA A 635 -5.82 2.02 0.76
C ALA A 635 -6.57 3.27 0.25
N LEU A 636 -5.84 4.29 -0.23
CA LEU A 636 -6.40 5.58 -0.65
C LEU A 636 -7.58 5.47 -1.64
N PRO A 637 -7.43 4.82 -2.82
CA PRO A 637 -8.56 4.60 -3.71
C PRO A 637 -9.53 3.54 -3.20
N LEU A 638 -9.06 2.48 -2.55
CA LEU A 638 -9.91 1.32 -2.23
C LEU A 638 -10.99 1.65 -1.18
N VAL A 639 -10.69 2.44 -0.16
CA VAL A 639 -11.69 2.83 0.86
C VAL A 639 -12.78 3.75 0.31
N ARG A 640 -12.67 4.19 -0.96
CA ARG A 640 -13.66 5.02 -1.65
C ARG A 640 -14.69 4.20 -2.42
N GLY A 641 -14.54 2.87 -2.49
CA GLY A 641 -15.32 1.99 -3.35
C GLY A 641 -16.19 0.97 -2.62
N LEU A 642 -17.21 0.47 -3.33
CA LEU A 642 -18.02 -0.69 -2.92
C LEU A 642 -17.63 -1.98 -3.66
N ARG A 643 -17.05 -1.83 -4.86
CA ARG A 643 -16.51 -2.88 -5.71
C ARG A 643 -15.08 -2.53 -6.09
N TRP A 644 -14.20 -3.52 -6.15
CA TRP A 644 -12.78 -3.31 -6.38
C TRP A 644 -12.23 -4.19 -7.49
N THR A 645 -11.36 -3.60 -8.30
CA THR A 645 -10.59 -4.35 -9.30
C THR A 645 -9.13 -3.93 -9.25
N LEU A 646 -8.25 -4.87 -8.94
CA LEU A 646 -6.81 -4.67 -8.95
C LEU A 646 -6.19 -5.25 -10.22
N ILE A 647 -5.36 -4.49 -10.92
CA ILE A 647 -4.73 -4.92 -12.16
C ILE A 647 -3.24 -4.66 -12.06
N GLY A 648 -2.41 -5.67 -12.33
CA GLY A 648 -0.97 -5.55 -12.12
C GLY A 648 -0.16 -6.75 -12.59
N ASP A 649 1.12 -6.72 -12.26
CA ASP A 649 2.12 -7.74 -12.58
C ASP A 649 3.16 -7.78 -11.47
N HIS A 650 3.04 -8.77 -10.57
CA HIS A 650 3.94 -8.88 -9.41
C HIS A 650 5.33 -9.43 -9.78
N PHE A 651 5.54 -9.82 -11.04
CA PHE A 651 6.86 -10.15 -11.58
C PHE A 651 7.55 -8.94 -12.26
N GLN A 652 6.88 -7.78 -12.35
CA GLN A 652 7.49 -6.49 -12.71
C GLN A 652 7.85 -5.67 -11.46
N LEU A 653 8.33 -4.44 -11.63
CA LEU A 653 8.86 -3.62 -10.52
C LEU A 653 7.92 -3.58 -9.31
N PRO A 654 8.41 -3.91 -8.10
CA PRO A 654 7.60 -3.84 -6.89
C PRO A 654 7.44 -2.39 -6.43
N ALA A 655 6.86 -2.22 -5.24
CA ALA A 655 6.79 -0.94 -4.57
C ALA A 655 8.19 -0.32 -4.36
N PHE A 656 8.23 1.02 -4.35
CA PHE A 656 9.48 1.77 -4.30
C PHE A 656 10.25 1.49 -2.99
N ASP A 657 11.54 1.20 -3.14
CA ASP A 657 12.51 0.92 -2.08
C ASP A 657 12.17 -0.23 -1.10
N GLU A 658 11.48 -1.25 -1.59
CA GLU A 658 11.12 -2.44 -0.80
C GLU A 658 12.34 -3.13 -0.14
N LEU A 659 13.50 -3.09 -0.79
CA LEU A 659 14.74 -3.67 -0.26
C LEU A 659 15.18 -2.99 1.04
N SER A 660 15.00 -1.68 1.19
CA SER A 660 15.34 -0.98 2.44
C SER A 660 14.42 -1.40 3.58
N VAL A 661 13.13 -1.62 3.31
CA VAL A 661 12.17 -2.12 4.31
C VAL A 661 12.59 -3.51 4.79
N HIS A 662 12.94 -4.42 3.86
CA HIS A 662 13.42 -5.76 4.22
C HIS A 662 14.68 -5.70 5.09
N ARG A 663 15.69 -4.92 4.67
CA ARG A 663 16.93 -4.75 5.46
C ARG A 663 16.64 -4.21 6.85
N PHE A 664 15.70 -3.28 6.96
CA PHE A 664 15.36 -2.69 8.25
C PHE A 664 14.63 -3.68 9.17
N LEU A 665 13.74 -4.53 8.63
CA LEU A 665 13.17 -5.65 9.39
C LEU A 665 14.23 -6.63 9.90
N ASP A 666 15.25 -6.92 9.08
CA ASP A 666 16.38 -7.76 9.51
C ASP A 666 17.17 -7.10 10.66
N LEU A 667 17.38 -5.79 10.62
CA LEU A 667 17.99 -5.01 11.71
C LEU A 667 17.12 -5.03 12.97
N CYS A 668 15.80 -4.90 12.82
CA CYS A 668 14.86 -5.02 13.93
C CYS A 668 14.97 -6.40 14.62
N GLY A 669 15.26 -7.48 13.88
CA GLY A 669 15.49 -8.80 14.46
C GLY A 669 16.79 -8.97 15.24
N GLN A 670 17.76 -8.05 15.06
CA GLN A 670 19.12 -8.14 15.64
C GLN A 670 19.33 -7.23 16.86
N THR A 671 18.37 -6.37 17.17
CA THR A 671 18.41 -5.46 18.33
C THR A 671 18.08 -6.19 19.64
N ASP A 672 18.43 -5.59 20.78
CA ASP A 672 18.06 -6.08 22.13
C ASP A 672 16.65 -5.62 22.58
N ASP A 673 16.02 -4.74 21.79
CA ASP A 673 14.67 -4.24 22.07
C ASP A 673 13.61 -5.29 21.71
N GLU A 674 12.86 -5.76 22.72
CA GLU A 674 11.83 -6.81 22.56
C GLU A 674 10.74 -6.46 21.55
N GLU A 675 10.39 -5.18 21.40
CA GLU A 675 9.32 -4.71 20.51
C GLU A 675 9.79 -4.74 19.06
N LEU A 676 11.01 -4.24 18.81
CA LEU A 676 11.63 -4.32 17.49
C LEU A 676 11.94 -5.77 17.08
N GLN A 677 12.37 -6.61 18.02
CA GLN A 677 12.57 -8.04 17.77
C GLN A 677 11.27 -8.73 17.32
N LEU A 678 10.11 -8.28 17.80
CA LEU A 678 8.82 -8.82 17.36
C LEU A 678 8.58 -8.54 15.88
N HIS A 679 8.83 -7.30 15.41
CA HIS A 679 8.75 -6.96 13.99
C HIS A 679 9.69 -7.82 13.15
N GLY A 680 10.97 -7.95 13.56
CA GLY A 680 11.94 -8.79 12.85
C GLY A 680 11.60 -10.28 12.86
N SER A 681 10.86 -10.77 13.86
CA SER A 681 10.39 -12.16 13.87
C SER A 681 9.21 -12.43 12.91
N ARG A 682 8.51 -11.37 12.49
CA ARG A 682 7.33 -11.41 11.60
C ARG A 682 7.64 -10.95 10.18
N THR A 683 8.92 -10.84 9.81
CA THR A 683 9.36 -10.36 8.49
C THR A 683 8.62 -11.03 7.34
N LYS A 684 8.50 -12.37 7.37
CA LYS A 684 7.80 -13.11 6.31
C LYS A 684 6.34 -12.65 6.17
N ASP A 685 5.61 -12.59 7.30
CA ASP A 685 4.20 -12.22 7.31
C ASP A 685 4.00 -10.76 6.84
N TYR A 686 4.92 -9.86 7.21
CA TYR A 686 4.87 -8.47 6.77
C TYR A 686 5.11 -8.33 5.27
N LEU A 687 6.07 -9.07 4.71
CA LEU A 687 6.32 -9.06 3.27
C LEU A 687 5.11 -9.56 2.47
N GLU A 688 4.35 -10.53 2.99
CA GLU A 688 3.10 -11.00 2.36
C GLU A 688 2.03 -9.89 2.34
N VAL A 689 1.95 -9.07 3.39
CA VAL A 689 1.05 -7.90 3.46
C VAL A 689 1.54 -6.77 2.55
N PHE A 690 2.85 -6.51 2.54
CA PHE A 690 3.48 -5.48 1.70
C PHE A 690 3.32 -5.76 0.21
N ARG A 691 3.34 -7.04 -0.15
CA ARG A 691 3.09 -7.53 -1.50
C ARG A 691 1.65 -8.00 -1.67
N VAL A 692 0.68 -7.24 -1.16
CA VAL A 692 -0.75 -7.61 -1.16
C VAL A 692 -1.23 -8.11 -2.52
N PHE A 693 -0.82 -7.48 -3.64
CA PHE A 693 -1.22 -7.95 -4.97
C PHE A 693 -0.61 -9.31 -5.33
N ALA A 694 0.67 -9.55 -5.00
CA ALA A 694 1.35 -10.81 -5.27
C ALA A 694 0.75 -11.95 -4.44
N SER A 695 0.45 -11.70 -3.15
CA SER A 695 -0.13 -12.71 -2.26
C SER A 695 -1.55 -13.15 -2.66
N LEU A 696 -2.25 -12.39 -3.51
CA LEU A 696 -3.48 -12.86 -4.17
C LEU A 696 -3.21 -14.01 -5.16
N PHE A 697 -2.05 -14.07 -5.80
CA PHE A 697 -1.72 -15.11 -6.77
C PHE A 697 -0.83 -16.21 -6.17
N ASP A 698 0.16 -15.85 -5.35
CA ASP A 698 1.12 -16.81 -4.78
C ASP A 698 0.44 -17.83 -3.84
N ASN A 699 -0.49 -17.36 -3.00
CA ASN A 699 -1.19 -18.22 -2.02
C ASN A 699 -2.45 -18.89 -2.60
N ARG A 700 -2.65 -18.81 -3.92
CA ARG A 700 -3.86 -19.30 -4.59
C ARG A 700 -4.04 -20.81 -4.46
N ALA A 701 -2.98 -21.59 -4.66
CA ALA A 701 -3.01 -23.05 -4.56
C ALA A 701 -3.52 -23.50 -3.19
N GLN A 702 -2.89 -22.97 -2.13
CA GLN A 702 -3.26 -23.26 -0.74
C GLN A 702 -4.71 -22.88 -0.44
N ARG A 703 -5.14 -21.68 -0.85
CA ARG A 703 -6.52 -21.22 -0.63
C ARG A 703 -7.55 -22.10 -1.33
N LEU A 704 -7.25 -22.61 -2.53
CA LEU A 704 -8.15 -23.51 -3.25
C LEU A 704 -8.30 -24.87 -2.55
N GLU A 705 -7.23 -25.40 -1.95
CA GLU A 705 -7.26 -26.65 -1.17
C GLU A 705 -8.05 -26.50 0.14
N GLU A 706 -7.88 -25.39 0.84
CA GLU A 706 -8.57 -25.10 2.11
C GLU A 706 -10.06 -24.75 1.92
N ARG A 707 -10.49 -24.47 0.69
CA ARG A 707 -11.85 -24.00 0.42
C ARG A 707 -12.88 -25.12 0.54
N PRO A 708 -14.01 -24.90 1.25
CA PRO A 708 -15.09 -25.87 1.29
C PRO A 708 -15.66 -26.12 -0.11
N LYS A 709 -15.68 -27.37 -0.56
CA LYS A 709 -16.25 -27.79 -1.87
C LYS A 709 -17.72 -27.41 -2.07
N THR A 710 -18.43 -27.06 -1.00
CA THR A 710 -19.84 -26.62 -1.00
C THR A 710 -20.04 -25.11 -1.19
N SER A 711 -18.95 -24.32 -1.24
CA SER A 711 -19.04 -22.86 -1.38
C SER A 711 -19.56 -22.46 -2.77
N ARG A 712 -20.59 -21.59 -2.80
CA ARG A 712 -21.09 -20.98 -4.05
C ARG A 712 -20.29 -19.76 -4.48
N LEU A 713 -19.37 -19.28 -3.64
CA LEU A 713 -18.49 -18.17 -3.97
C LEU A 713 -17.40 -18.68 -4.90
N VAL A 714 -16.93 -17.82 -5.81
CA VAL A 714 -15.79 -18.10 -6.69
C VAL A 714 -14.57 -17.33 -6.22
N GLU A 715 -13.40 -17.70 -6.71
CA GLU A 715 -12.18 -16.90 -6.57
C GLU A 715 -12.09 -15.97 -7.78
N PRO A 716 -12.09 -14.64 -7.59
CA PRO A 716 -12.19 -13.69 -8.69
C PRO A 716 -10.81 -13.27 -9.23
N LEU A 717 -10.00 -14.27 -9.59
CA LEU A 717 -8.62 -14.09 -10.04
C LEU A 717 -8.42 -14.69 -11.43
N ASP A 718 -7.87 -13.89 -12.33
CA ASP A 718 -7.50 -14.33 -13.67
C ASP A 718 -6.14 -13.81 -14.10
N GLU A 719 -5.55 -14.50 -15.09
CA GLU A 719 -4.24 -14.21 -15.64
C GLU A 719 -4.30 -14.16 -17.16
N LEU A 720 -3.73 -13.11 -17.77
CA LEU A 720 -3.58 -13.01 -19.22
C LEU A 720 -2.35 -13.78 -19.69
N ASP A 721 -2.48 -14.59 -20.74
CA ASP A 721 -1.44 -15.51 -21.18
C ASP A 721 -0.97 -15.31 -22.63
N LEU A 722 -1.58 -14.37 -23.35
CA LEU A 722 -1.24 -13.99 -24.72
C LEU A 722 -0.78 -12.54 -24.77
N GLN A 723 0.43 -12.29 -25.27
CA GLN A 723 1.02 -10.96 -25.40
C GLN A 723 1.18 -10.53 -26.86
N PHE A 724 1.08 -9.21 -27.07
CA PHE A 724 1.02 -8.55 -28.39
C PHE A 724 2.17 -7.56 -28.64
N ARG A 725 3.21 -7.59 -27.80
CA ARG A 725 4.35 -6.66 -27.83
C ARG A 725 5.60 -7.32 -28.40
N MET A 726 6.13 -8.31 -27.68
CA MET A 726 7.45 -8.88 -27.89
C MET A 726 7.45 -9.89 -29.03
N HIS A 727 8.49 -9.87 -29.86
CA HIS A 727 8.80 -10.96 -30.78
C HIS A 727 8.87 -12.31 -30.02
N PRO A 728 8.48 -13.46 -30.62
CA PRO A 728 8.50 -14.76 -29.95
C PRO A 728 9.81 -15.12 -29.25
N ASP A 729 10.96 -14.81 -29.85
CA ASP A 729 12.29 -15.09 -29.27
C ASP A 729 12.58 -14.27 -28.01
N ILE A 730 12.15 -13.01 -27.97
CA ILE A 730 12.24 -12.13 -26.79
C ILE A 730 11.24 -12.61 -25.72
N CYS A 731 10.01 -12.92 -26.12
CA CYS A 731 9.01 -13.44 -25.19
C CYS A 731 9.45 -14.77 -24.56
N ARG A 732 10.18 -15.62 -25.30
CA ARG A 732 10.64 -16.92 -24.79
C ARG A 732 11.64 -16.77 -23.64
N ILE A 733 12.59 -15.83 -23.71
CA ILE A 733 13.50 -15.57 -22.58
C ILE A 733 12.74 -15.06 -21.37
N VAL A 734 11.78 -14.15 -21.56
CA VAL A 734 10.98 -13.55 -20.48
C VAL A 734 10.07 -14.61 -19.83
N SER A 735 9.35 -15.37 -20.65
CA SER A 735 8.45 -16.45 -20.22
C SER A 735 9.20 -17.51 -19.42
N ARG A 736 10.31 -18.03 -19.97
CA ARG A 736 11.13 -19.04 -19.30
C ARG A 736 11.84 -18.52 -18.05
N ALA A 737 12.14 -17.23 -17.94
CA ALA A 737 12.86 -16.71 -16.78
C ALA A 737 11.92 -16.32 -15.64
N PHE A 738 10.73 -15.80 -15.94
CA PHE A 738 9.88 -15.13 -14.95
C PHE A 738 8.46 -15.68 -14.83
N TYR A 739 7.93 -16.35 -15.86
CA TYR A 739 6.53 -16.81 -15.93
C TYR A 739 6.47 -18.33 -16.08
N ARG A 740 7.04 -19.06 -15.12
CA ARG A 740 7.19 -20.53 -15.16
C ARG A 740 6.00 -21.28 -14.59
N GLU A 741 5.48 -20.80 -13.48
CA GLU A 741 4.50 -21.52 -12.69
C GLU A 741 3.22 -20.69 -12.61
N ARG A 742 2.09 -21.39 -12.63
CA ARG A 742 0.77 -20.84 -12.34
C ARG A 742 -0.21 -21.96 -12.04
N ILE A 743 -1.38 -21.61 -11.51
CA ILE A 743 -2.53 -22.51 -11.51
C ILE A 743 -3.01 -22.68 -12.95
N ASP A 744 -2.97 -23.90 -13.47
CA ASP A 744 -3.45 -24.17 -14.81
C ASP A 744 -4.99 -23.98 -14.86
N PRO A 745 -5.50 -23.15 -15.77
CA PRO A 745 -6.91 -22.81 -15.80
C PRO A 745 -7.83 -23.98 -16.20
N GLU A 746 -7.30 -25.06 -16.78
CA GLU A 746 -8.09 -26.21 -17.22
C GLU A 746 -8.26 -27.25 -16.10
N ASN A 747 -7.20 -27.54 -15.35
CA ASN A 747 -7.24 -28.56 -14.29
C ASN A 747 -7.28 -28.01 -12.86
N GLY A 748 -6.95 -26.72 -12.66
CA GLY A 748 -6.93 -26.07 -11.35
C GLY A 748 -5.72 -26.42 -10.46
N GLU A 749 -4.67 -27.02 -11.01
CA GLU A 749 -3.47 -27.45 -10.30
C GLU A 749 -2.26 -26.54 -10.58
N LEU A 750 -1.37 -26.40 -9.60
CA LEU A 750 -0.11 -25.68 -9.78
C LEU A 750 0.78 -26.43 -10.78
N THR A 751 1.03 -25.81 -11.93
CA THR A 751 1.76 -26.41 -13.05
C THR A 751 3.00 -25.58 -13.38
N SER A 752 4.14 -26.26 -13.56
CA SER A 752 5.40 -25.66 -14.01
C SER A 752 5.62 -25.92 -15.50
N TYR A 753 5.72 -24.85 -16.29
CA TYR A 753 5.84 -24.89 -17.74
C TYR A 753 7.30 -24.73 -18.15
N ALA A 754 7.85 -25.68 -18.89
CA ALA A 754 9.26 -25.67 -19.31
C ALA A 754 9.63 -24.45 -20.17
N ASP A 755 8.70 -23.97 -21.00
CA ASP A 755 8.82 -22.76 -21.83
C ASP A 755 8.27 -21.49 -21.15
N GLY A 756 7.83 -21.62 -19.89
CA GLY A 756 6.89 -20.70 -19.28
C GLY A 756 5.52 -20.71 -19.96
N TRP A 757 4.56 -19.99 -19.39
CA TRP A 757 3.17 -20.00 -19.86
C TRP A 757 2.77 -18.77 -20.69
N LEU A 758 3.65 -17.77 -20.81
CA LEU A 758 3.40 -16.55 -21.59
C LEU A 758 3.67 -16.78 -23.09
N ARG A 759 2.66 -16.54 -23.92
CA ARG A 759 2.69 -16.81 -25.38
C ARG A 759 2.58 -15.54 -26.20
N THR A 760 3.12 -15.56 -27.42
CA THR A 760 3.11 -14.43 -28.36
C THR A 760 2.02 -14.58 -29.43
N ASP A 761 1.27 -13.51 -29.71
CA ASP A 761 0.43 -13.40 -30.90
C ASP A 761 1.29 -13.07 -32.13
N THR A 762 1.69 -14.10 -32.88
CA THR A 762 2.66 -13.98 -33.98
C THR A 762 2.18 -13.11 -35.14
N GLU A 763 0.87 -12.99 -35.35
CA GLU A 763 0.29 -12.16 -36.42
C GLU A 763 0.69 -10.69 -36.32
N LYS A 764 0.82 -10.15 -35.09
CA LYS A 764 1.11 -8.74 -34.84
C LYS A 764 2.58 -8.45 -34.51
N THR A 765 3.33 -9.45 -34.04
CA THR A 765 4.67 -9.24 -33.45
C THR A 765 5.84 -9.71 -34.31
N SER A 766 5.57 -10.46 -35.40
CA SER A 766 6.63 -11.00 -36.26
C SER A 766 7.10 -10.04 -37.37
N THR A 767 6.86 -8.73 -37.21
CA THR A 767 7.37 -7.71 -38.13
C THR A 767 8.89 -7.52 -37.94
N PRO A 768 9.70 -7.53 -39.01
CA PRO A 768 11.14 -7.27 -38.92
C PRO A 768 11.45 -5.88 -38.35
N HIS A 769 12.58 -5.77 -37.64
CA HIS A 769 13.14 -4.48 -37.23
C HIS A 769 13.83 -3.75 -38.40
N ALA A 770 14.05 -2.45 -38.26
CA ALA A 770 14.60 -1.60 -39.32
C ALA A 770 16.14 -1.70 -39.50
N PHE A 771 16.84 -2.34 -38.56
CA PHE A 771 18.31 -2.37 -38.50
C PHE A 771 18.92 -3.54 -39.30
N ALA A 772 19.42 -3.29 -40.51
CA ALA A 772 20.09 -4.31 -41.31
C ALA A 772 21.62 -4.40 -41.07
N GLN A 773 22.20 -3.39 -40.42
CA GLN A 773 23.62 -3.32 -40.09
C GLN A 773 23.82 -3.17 -38.57
N PRO A 774 24.92 -3.68 -38.00
CA PRO A 774 25.83 -4.65 -38.60
C PRO A 774 25.08 -5.92 -39.04
N GLY A 775 25.55 -6.62 -40.08
CA GLY A 775 24.82 -7.74 -40.71
C GLY A 775 24.38 -8.86 -39.76
N VAL A 776 25.01 -8.96 -38.59
CA VAL A 776 24.61 -9.85 -37.50
C VAL A 776 23.24 -9.53 -36.90
N LEU A 777 22.76 -8.29 -37.02
CA LEU A 777 21.42 -7.89 -36.56
C LEU A 777 20.32 -8.40 -37.51
N LYS A 778 20.62 -8.60 -38.79
CA LYS A 778 19.62 -8.84 -39.82
C LYS A 778 18.77 -10.08 -39.52
N GLY A 779 17.47 -9.87 -39.34
CA GLY A 779 16.48 -10.94 -39.18
C GLY A 779 16.54 -11.64 -37.83
N ARG A 780 17.23 -11.07 -36.84
CA ARG A 780 17.27 -11.58 -35.47
C ARG A 780 16.47 -10.65 -34.56
N ALA A 781 15.73 -11.22 -33.62
CA ALA A 781 14.99 -10.43 -32.64
C ALA A 781 15.69 -10.35 -31.27
N LEU A 782 16.66 -11.23 -31.02
CA LEU A 782 17.41 -11.30 -29.78
C LEU A 782 18.89 -11.50 -30.10
N ILE A 783 19.74 -10.66 -29.52
CA ILE A 783 21.20 -10.74 -29.67
C ILE A 783 21.86 -10.39 -28.33
N TRP A 784 22.88 -11.16 -27.97
CA TRP A 784 23.80 -10.81 -26.90
C TRP A 784 25.18 -10.50 -27.49
N ILE A 785 25.63 -9.26 -27.34
CA ILE A 785 26.97 -8.80 -27.68
C ILE A 785 27.86 -9.02 -26.46
N ASP A 786 28.63 -10.10 -26.50
CA ASP A 786 29.51 -10.50 -25.43
C ASP A 786 30.78 -9.66 -25.43
N THR A 787 31.06 -9.02 -24.30
CA THR A 787 32.23 -8.16 -24.11
C THR A 787 33.46 -8.94 -23.63
N ASP A 788 33.37 -10.27 -23.49
CA ASP A 788 34.52 -11.08 -23.10
C ASP A 788 35.69 -10.92 -24.10
N GLY A 789 36.90 -10.73 -23.56
CA GLY A 789 38.11 -10.52 -24.35
C GLY A 789 38.24 -9.14 -25.01
N VAL A 790 37.37 -8.17 -24.73
CA VAL A 790 37.54 -6.77 -25.15
C VAL A 790 38.33 -6.00 -24.09
N GLU A 791 39.29 -5.20 -24.52
CA GLU A 791 40.08 -4.34 -23.61
C GLU A 791 39.20 -3.31 -22.90
N ASP A 792 39.54 -3.00 -21.64
CA ASP A 792 38.90 -1.98 -20.81
C ASP A 792 37.40 -2.15 -20.52
N THR A 793 36.82 -3.35 -20.74
CA THR A 793 35.41 -3.64 -20.40
C THR A 793 35.20 -4.17 -18.98
N ASN A 794 36.10 -3.84 -18.05
CA ASN A 794 35.95 -4.20 -16.64
C ASN A 794 35.15 -3.12 -15.90
N ASP A 795 34.15 -3.52 -15.12
CA ASP A 795 33.35 -2.57 -14.37
C ASP A 795 34.12 -1.92 -13.22
N GLN A 796 33.97 -0.61 -13.09
CA GLN A 796 34.62 0.21 -12.08
C GLN A 796 33.79 0.26 -10.77
N ARG A 797 34.41 0.81 -9.71
CA ARG A 797 33.68 1.18 -8.49
C ARG A 797 32.62 2.23 -8.85
N ALA A 798 31.45 2.16 -8.22
CA ALA A 798 30.23 2.92 -8.57
C ALA A 798 29.44 2.43 -9.80
N TRP A 799 29.67 1.19 -10.25
CA TRP A 799 28.79 0.51 -11.21
C TRP A 799 28.73 1.19 -12.59
N SER A 800 29.90 1.52 -13.15
CA SER A 800 30.09 2.00 -14.52
C SER A 800 31.10 1.12 -15.27
N ASN A 801 31.06 1.17 -16.60
CA ASN A 801 31.92 0.42 -17.50
C ASN A 801 32.13 1.22 -18.80
N GLU A 802 33.28 1.90 -18.89
CA GLU A 802 33.64 2.76 -20.03
C GLU A 802 33.89 1.95 -21.31
N GLY A 803 34.54 0.78 -21.20
CA GLY A 803 34.74 -0.10 -22.35
C GLY A 803 33.41 -0.58 -22.93
N GLU A 804 32.46 -0.98 -22.08
CA GLU A 804 31.12 -1.37 -22.53
C GLU A 804 30.37 -0.19 -23.18
N ALA A 805 30.49 1.02 -22.62
CA ALA A 805 29.94 2.23 -23.23
C ALA A 805 30.53 2.51 -24.62
N ASN A 806 31.82 2.27 -24.81
CA ASN A 806 32.48 2.35 -26.12
C ASN A 806 31.98 1.28 -27.10
N VAL A 807 31.76 0.05 -26.64
CA VAL A 807 31.14 -1.02 -27.46
C VAL A 807 29.74 -0.60 -27.90
N VAL A 808 28.93 -0.07 -26.99
CA VAL A 808 27.58 0.45 -27.29
C VAL A 808 27.66 1.57 -28.32
N LYS A 809 28.54 2.56 -28.14
CA LYS A 809 28.73 3.65 -29.10
C LYS A 809 29.06 3.12 -30.50
N GLN A 810 30.07 2.24 -30.61
CA GLN A 810 30.50 1.70 -31.90
C GLN A 810 29.42 0.85 -32.57
N LEU A 811 28.60 0.14 -31.78
CA LEU A 811 27.44 -0.59 -32.29
C LEU A 811 26.41 0.40 -32.87
N LEU A 812 26.07 1.45 -32.12
CA LEU A 812 25.08 2.46 -32.55
C LEU A 812 25.55 3.22 -33.80
N ASP A 813 26.84 3.58 -33.89
CA ASP A 813 27.43 4.22 -35.08
C ASP A 813 27.22 3.37 -36.36
N ARG A 814 27.16 2.05 -36.22
CA ARG A 814 26.97 1.09 -37.32
C ARG A 814 25.53 0.75 -37.63
N MET A 815 24.64 0.91 -36.65
CA MET A 815 23.24 0.54 -36.80
C MET A 815 22.54 1.33 -37.92
N ARG A 816 23.05 2.53 -38.28
CA ARG A 816 22.61 3.36 -39.42
C ARG A 816 21.12 3.20 -39.75
N PRO A 817 20.21 3.70 -38.89
CA PRO A 817 18.78 3.61 -39.16
C PRO A 817 18.45 4.30 -40.49
N ALA A 818 17.42 3.81 -41.19
CA ALA A 818 16.81 4.58 -42.27
C ALA A 818 16.39 5.97 -41.74
N PRO A 819 16.46 7.05 -42.54
CA PRO A 819 16.14 8.39 -42.06
C PRO A 819 14.74 8.43 -41.44
N LEU A 820 14.67 8.79 -40.15
CA LEU A 820 13.42 9.01 -39.44
C LEU A 820 12.67 10.18 -40.09
N PRO A 821 11.32 10.11 -40.21
CA PRO A 821 10.54 11.23 -40.73
C PRO A 821 10.78 12.49 -39.88
N PRO A 822 10.88 13.69 -40.50
CA PRO A 822 11.36 14.92 -39.85
C PRO A 822 10.32 15.61 -38.95
N SER A 823 9.55 14.87 -38.16
CA SER A 823 8.62 15.44 -37.18
C SER A 823 8.89 14.89 -35.79
N ARG A 824 9.44 15.74 -34.90
CA ARG A 824 9.41 15.53 -33.46
C ARG A 824 7.95 15.51 -32.99
N THR A 825 7.37 14.33 -32.88
CA THR A 825 6.18 14.10 -32.06
C THR A 825 6.60 13.39 -30.78
N GLU A 826 5.84 13.57 -29.70
CA GLU A 826 6.10 12.96 -28.38
C GLU A 826 6.18 11.41 -28.40
N ASP A 827 5.86 10.78 -29.54
CA ASP A 827 5.90 9.33 -29.84
C ASP A 827 7.26 8.81 -30.39
N ASP A 828 8.31 9.62 -30.38
CA ASP A 828 9.62 9.28 -30.98
C ASP A 828 10.44 8.20 -30.21
N ASP A 829 10.04 7.87 -28.97
CA ASP A 829 10.60 6.79 -28.13
C ASP A 829 10.12 5.40 -28.57
N ASP A 830 9.06 5.30 -29.38
CA ASP A 830 8.49 4.01 -29.84
C ASP A 830 9.45 3.22 -30.76
N VAL A 831 10.45 3.88 -31.35
CA VAL A 831 11.34 3.26 -32.34
C VAL A 831 12.58 2.65 -31.68
N PHE A 832 13.19 3.34 -30.72
CA PHE A 832 14.46 2.95 -30.13
C PHE A 832 14.59 3.40 -28.67
N ALA A 833 15.22 2.58 -27.84
CA ALA A 833 15.66 2.98 -26.50
C ALA A 833 17.03 2.37 -26.13
N LEU A 834 17.88 3.16 -25.49
CA LEU A 834 19.11 2.69 -24.86
C LEU A 834 18.91 2.66 -23.34
N LEU A 835 19.01 1.47 -22.75
CA LEU A 835 18.74 1.24 -21.34
C LEU A 835 19.99 0.79 -20.58
N THR A 836 20.12 1.26 -19.35
CA THR A 836 21.10 0.73 -18.38
C THR A 836 20.51 0.70 -16.98
N PRO A 837 20.83 -0.31 -16.14
CA PRO A 837 20.29 -0.39 -14.79
C PRO A 837 20.97 0.56 -13.79
N TYR A 838 22.09 1.22 -14.15
CA TYR A 838 22.86 2.06 -13.22
C TYR A 838 22.93 3.52 -13.66
N HIS A 839 22.68 4.44 -12.72
CA HIS A 839 22.78 5.88 -12.97
C HIS A 839 24.19 6.31 -13.40
N ALA A 840 25.23 5.78 -12.75
CA ALA A 840 26.62 6.08 -13.10
C ALA A 840 26.95 5.68 -14.55
N GLN A 841 26.43 4.55 -15.03
CA GLN A 841 26.59 4.16 -16.44
C GLN A 841 25.83 5.09 -17.38
N ARG A 842 24.65 5.56 -17.00
CA ARG A 842 23.91 6.56 -17.78
C ARG A 842 24.75 7.83 -17.97
N GLU A 843 25.43 8.28 -16.92
CA GLU A 843 26.33 9.44 -17.01
C GLU A 843 27.52 9.18 -17.92
N VAL A 844 28.12 7.99 -17.85
CA VAL A 844 29.21 7.59 -18.77
C VAL A 844 28.72 7.57 -20.21
N LEU A 845 27.59 6.91 -20.49
CA LEU A 845 26.99 6.85 -21.82
C LEU A 845 26.62 8.24 -22.36
N ALA A 846 26.19 9.16 -21.49
CA ALA A 846 25.89 10.54 -21.87
C ALA A 846 27.13 11.39 -22.20
N ARG A 847 28.32 11.02 -21.67
CA ARG A 847 29.60 11.68 -21.97
C ARG A 847 30.26 11.15 -23.23
N VAL A 848 29.95 9.91 -23.62
CA VAL A 848 30.40 9.34 -24.88
C VAL A 848 29.61 9.98 -26.02
N ASP A 849 30.30 10.30 -27.13
CA ASP A 849 29.70 10.92 -28.32
C ASP A 849 28.78 9.93 -29.07
N LEU A 850 27.60 9.70 -28.49
CA LEU A 850 26.56 8.85 -29.06
C LEU A 850 25.90 9.55 -30.26
N PRO A 851 25.45 8.79 -31.29
CA PRO A 851 24.67 9.37 -32.37
C PRO A 851 23.46 10.15 -31.86
N GLU A 852 23.16 11.31 -32.45
CA GLU A 852 22.08 12.21 -32.01
C GLU A 852 20.71 11.50 -31.89
N TRP A 853 20.45 10.54 -32.79
CA TRP A 853 19.24 9.74 -32.79
C TRP A 853 19.14 8.77 -31.59
N ALA A 854 20.26 8.40 -30.96
CA ALA A 854 20.28 7.51 -29.80
C ALA A 854 20.47 8.28 -28.47
N ALA A 855 21.26 9.37 -28.49
CA ALA A 855 21.61 10.13 -27.29
C ALA A 855 20.39 10.67 -26.53
N SER A 856 19.37 11.12 -27.26
CA SER A 856 18.11 11.63 -26.69
C SER A 856 17.20 10.54 -26.10
N ARG A 857 17.52 9.25 -26.30
CA ARG A 857 16.71 8.07 -25.95
C ARG A 857 17.41 7.16 -24.92
N LEU A 858 18.32 7.75 -24.12
CA LEU A 858 19.06 7.08 -23.06
C LEU A 858 18.29 7.15 -21.73
N HIS A 859 17.94 5.99 -21.17
CA HIS A 859 17.14 5.90 -19.95
C HIS A 859 17.69 4.87 -18.96
N THR A 860 17.28 5.02 -17.69
CA THR A 860 17.40 3.95 -16.70
C THR A 860 16.17 3.04 -16.76
N VAL A 861 16.29 1.83 -16.20
CA VAL A 861 15.18 0.86 -16.11
C VAL A 861 13.93 1.47 -15.46
N ASP A 862 14.09 2.16 -14.32
CA ASP A 862 12.98 2.77 -13.59
C ASP A 862 12.33 3.94 -14.35
N SER A 863 13.13 4.74 -15.07
CA SER A 863 12.61 5.91 -15.82
C SER A 863 11.93 5.53 -17.14
N PHE A 864 12.26 4.37 -17.72
CA PHE A 864 11.62 3.85 -18.93
C PHE A 864 10.41 2.92 -18.64
N GLN A 865 9.96 2.87 -17.39
CA GLN A 865 8.83 2.02 -17.00
C GLN A 865 7.53 2.44 -17.69
N GLY A 866 6.73 1.44 -18.09
CA GLY A 866 5.46 1.65 -18.79
C GLY A 866 5.63 1.97 -20.28
N ARG A 867 6.83 2.36 -20.72
CA ARG A 867 7.19 2.54 -22.13
C ARG A 867 7.66 1.23 -22.75
N GLU A 868 7.75 1.25 -24.07
CA GLU A 868 8.20 0.16 -24.92
C GLU A 868 8.81 0.77 -26.19
N ALA A 869 9.71 0.04 -26.85
CA ALA A 869 10.33 0.49 -28.10
C ALA A 869 10.48 -0.69 -29.06
N ASP A 870 10.48 -0.40 -30.36
CA ASP A 870 10.71 -1.39 -31.41
C ASP A 870 12.06 -2.06 -31.24
N THR A 871 13.10 -1.29 -30.94
CA THR A 871 14.44 -1.78 -30.67
C THR A 871 14.96 -1.28 -29.33
N VAL A 872 15.50 -2.18 -28.51
CA VAL A 872 16.12 -1.82 -27.23
C VAL A 872 17.54 -2.34 -27.18
N VAL A 873 18.48 -1.46 -26.82
CA VAL A 873 19.86 -1.82 -26.48
C VAL A 873 20.01 -1.72 -24.97
N VAL A 874 20.56 -2.76 -24.35
CA VAL A 874 20.78 -2.85 -22.91
C VAL A 874 22.26 -2.93 -22.62
N SER A 875 22.78 -2.02 -21.80
CA SER A 875 24.13 -2.09 -21.22
C SER A 875 24.03 -2.67 -19.79
N LEU A 876 24.53 -3.89 -19.58
CA LEU A 876 24.48 -4.61 -18.31
C LEU A 876 25.57 -4.20 -17.32
N VAL A 877 26.68 -3.64 -17.81
CA VAL A 877 27.79 -3.02 -17.05
C VAL A 877 28.67 -4.00 -16.29
N ARG A 878 28.09 -4.89 -15.49
CA ARG A 878 28.79 -5.73 -14.50
C ARG A 878 29.59 -6.82 -15.20
N SER A 879 30.87 -6.94 -14.86
CA SER A 879 31.78 -7.89 -15.52
C SER A 879 32.89 -8.47 -14.63
N THR A 880 33.00 -8.01 -13.38
CA THR A 880 34.05 -8.37 -12.42
C THR A 880 33.48 -9.14 -11.22
N GLN A 881 34.02 -10.35 -11.01
CA GLN A 881 33.81 -11.12 -9.79
C GLN A 881 34.62 -10.50 -8.64
N ARG A 882 33.93 -10.09 -7.58
CA ARG A 882 34.52 -9.52 -6.35
C ARG A 882 34.67 -10.61 -5.29
N ASP A 883 35.56 -10.37 -4.32
CA ASP A 883 35.80 -11.28 -3.19
C ASP A 883 34.54 -11.51 -2.33
N ASP A 884 33.64 -10.52 -2.29
CA ASP A 884 32.33 -10.65 -1.69
C ASP A 884 31.48 -11.64 -2.49
N ARG A 885 31.16 -12.79 -1.89
CA ARG A 885 30.35 -13.84 -2.51
C ARG A 885 28.88 -13.48 -2.64
N ARG A 886 28.44 -12.36 -2.07
CA ARG A 886 27.05 -11.89 -2.20
C ARG A 886 26.77 -11.46 -3.64
N PRO A 887 25.69 -11.95 -4.27
CA PRO A 887 25.30 -11.53 -5.63
C PRO A 887 25.12 -10.01 -5.76
N GLU A 888 24.66 -9.31 -4.73
CA GLU A 888 24.47 -7.85 -4.72
C GLU A 888 25.78 -7.10 -4.97
N ALA A 889 26.89 -7.59 -4.43
CA ALA A 889 28.20 -6.98 -4.64
C ALA A 889 28.67 -7.16 -6.10
N ASN A 890 28.33 -8.28 -6.71
CA ASN A 890 28.80 -8.67 -8.04
C ASN A 890 27.93 -8.10 -9.17
N ILE A 891 26.61 -8.16 -9.04
CA ILE A 891 25.64 -7.73 -10.06
C ILE A 891 24.68 -6.63 -9.61
N GLY A 892 24.87 -6.02 -8.44
CA GLY A 892 24.09 -4.85 -8.00
C GLY A 892 22.58 -5.10 -8.05
N TYR A 893 21.82 -4.15 -8.61
CA TYR A 893 20.35 -4.25 -8.73
C TYR A 893 19.85 -5.35 -9.68
N LEU A 894 20.73 -5.95 -10.49
CA LEU A 894 20.37 -7.06 -11.38
C LEU A 894 20.21 -8.40 -10.64
N VAL A 895 20.38 -8.43 -9.30
CA VAL A 895 19.86 -9.52 -8.47
C VAL A 895 18.34 -9.58 -8.47
N SER A 896 17.67 -8.44 -8.75
CA SER A 896 16.21 -8.37 -8.74
C SER A 896 15.63 -8.99 -10.02
N PRO A 897 14.84 -10.07 -9.92
CA PRO A 897 14.17 -10.64 -11.09
C PRO A 897 13.20 -9.64 -11.72
N ASN A 898 12.50 -8.85 -10.90
CA ASN A 898 11.54 -7.83 -11.34
C ASN A 898 12.16 -6.74 -12.23
N ARG A 899 13.33 -6.22 -11.82
CA ARG A 899 14.09 -5.22 -12.60
C ARG A 899 14.57 -5.82 -13.92
N THR A 900 15.05 -7.06 -13.90
CA THR A 900 15.54 -7.72 -15.11
C THR A 900 14.40 -8.07 -16.07
N ASN A 901 13.26 -8.53 -15.56
CA ASN A 901 12.06 -8.75 -16.37
C ASN A 901 11.62 -7.46 -17.06
N VAL A 902 11.56 -6.35 -16.31
CA VAL A 902 11.28 -5.03 -16.89
C VAL A 902 12.32 -4.62 -17.93
N LEU A 903 13.60 -4.85 -17.71
CA LEU A 903 14.67 -4.51 -18.65
C LEU A 903 14.55 -5.26 -19.98
N LEU A 904 14.25 -6.57 -19.92
CA LEU A 904 14.20 -7.45 -21.11
C LEU A 904 12.87 -7.40 -21.87
N SER A 905 11.78 -6.96 -21.23
CA SER A 905 10.42 -6.96 -21.82
C SER A 905 9.99 -5.64 -22.49
N ARG A 906 10.92 -4.68 -22.67
CA ARG A 906 10.63 -3.39 -23.32
C ARG A 906 10.72 -3.42 -24.84
N ALA A 907 11.45 -4.40 -25.40
CA ALA A 907 11.64 -4.52 -26.84
C ALA A 907 10.43 -5.19 -27.52
N ARG A 908 9.92 -4.58 -28.58
CA ARG A 908 8.90 -5.19 -29.46
C ARG A 908 9.55 -6.12 -30.50
N LYS A 909 10.54 -5.64 -31.25
CA LYS A 909 11.09 -6.31 -32.43
C LYS A 909 12.52 -6.80 -32.28
N LEU A 910 13.40 -6.01 -31.65
CA LEU A 910 14.82 -6.34 -31.47
C LEU A 910 15.31 -5.98 -30.06
N LEU A 911 15.85 -6.96 -29.35
CA LEU A 911 16.56 -6.78 -28.08
C LEU A 911 18.05 -7.09 -28.27
N ILE A 912 18.89 -6.10 -27.98
CA ILE A 912 20.35 -6.26 -27.95
C ILE A 912 20.83 -6.13 -26.52
N ILE A 913 21.42 -7.18 -25.97
CA ILE A 913 22.03 -7.19 -24.64
C ILE A 913 23.54 -7.05 -24.81
N VAL A 914 24.16 -6.08 -24.14
CA VAL A 914 25.61 -5.87 -24.15
C VAL A 914 26.13 -6.12 -22.74
N GLY A 915 27.13 -6.99 -22.62
CA GLY A 915 27.77 -7.29 -21.35
C GLY A 915 28.48 -8.66 -21.36
N ARG A 916 29.24 -8.94 -20.30
CA ARG A 916 30.06 -10.16 -20.20
C ARG A 916 29.22 -11.37 -19.83
N ILE A 917 28.92 -12.26 -20.78
CA ILE A 917 27.97 -13.35 -20.58
C ILE A 917 28.39 -14.32 -19.46
N ALA A 918 29.68 -14.64 -19.38
CA ALA A 918 30.24 -15.56 -18.39
C ALA A 918 30.09 -15.03 -16.95
N HIS A 919 30.09 -13.70 -16.76
CA HIS A 919 29.90 -13.09 -15.45
C HIS A 919 28.48 -13.33 -14.93
N PHE A 920 27.45 -13.15 -15.76
CA PHE A 920 26.06 -13.38 -15.35
C PHE A 920 25.73 -14.87 -15.19
N GLU A 921 26.34 -15.73 -15.99
CA GLU A 921 26.17 -17.18 -15.89
C GLU A 921 26.70 -17.77 -14.58
N SER A 922 27.78 -17.21 -14.04
CA SER A 922 28.39 -17.71 -12.80
C SER A 922 27.61 -17.33 -11.54
N GLN A 923 26.77 -16.29 -11.58
CA GLN A 923 26.13 -15.75 -10.37
C GLN A 923 25.32 -16.79 -9.58
N PRO A 924 24.49 -17.64 -10.21
CA PRO A 924 23.72 -18.66 -9.49
C PRO A 924 24.58 -19.72 -8.80
N THR A 925 25.82 -19.93 -9.26
CA THR A 925 26.75 -20.89 -8.65
C THR A 925 27.42 -20.36 -7.38
N LEU A 926 27.50 -19.03 -7.21
CA LEU A 926 28.11 -18.40 -6.04
C LEU A 926 27.26 -18.55 -4.79
N ASN A 927 25.94 -18.62 -4.95
CA ASN A 927 25.00 -18.81 -3.86
C ASN A 927 23.79 -19.63 -4.33
N PRO A 928 23.88 -20.98 -4.31
CA PRO A 928 22.82 -21.87 -4.81
C PRO A 928 21.47 -21.71 -4.10
N ASP A 929 21.48 -21.24 -2.85
CA ASP A 929 20.27 -21.05 -2.03
C ASP A 929 19.43 -19.85 -2.47
N ARG A 930 20.00 -18.94 -3.28
CA ARG A 930 19.33 -17.75 -3.81
C ARG A 930 18.54 -18.07 -5.09
N ARG A 931 17.27 -18.47 -4.92
CA ARG A 931 16.36 -18.72 -6.06
C ARG A 931 16.13 -17.49 -6.93
N ASP A 932 16.18 -16.32 -6.32
CA ASP A 932 15.97 -15.02 -6.96
C ASP A 932 17.07 -14.65 -7.97
N ILE A 933 18.19 -15.37 -8.06
CA ILE A 933 19.21 -15.14 -9.11
C ILE A 933 19.27 -16.23 -10.19
N GLN A 934 18.57 -17.37 -9.99
CA GLN A 934 18.62 -18.53 -10.91
C GLN A 934 18.05 -18.22 -12.31
N PHE A 935 17.29 -17.13 -12.44
CA PHE A 935 16.77 -16.66 -13.71
C PHE A 935 17.89 -16.31 -14.73
N TRP A 936 19.09 -15.89 -14.27
CA TRP A 936 20.21 -15.56 -15.16
C TRP A 936 20.74 -16.79 -15.92
N SER A 937 20.87 -17.95 -15.26
CA SER A 937 21.23 -19.21 -15.95
C SER A 937 20.22 -19.54 -17.05
N SER A 938 18.94 -19.25 -16.79
CA SER A 938 17.85 -19.54 -17.70
C SER A 938 17.86 -18.62 -18.91
N ILE A 939 18.15 -17.32 -18.70
CA ILE A 939 18.34 -16.34 -19.78
C ILE A 939 19.54 -16.74 -20.65
N VAL A 940 20.70 -16.99 -20.03
CA VAL A 940 21.94 -17.32 -20.76
C VAL A 940 21.79 -18.62 -21.57
N ALA A 941 21.21 -19.66 -20.97
CA ALA A 941 20.95 -20.92 -21.64
C ALA A 941 20.05 -20.72 -22.87
N GLU A 942 19.00 -19.92 -22.75
CA GLU A 942 18.07 -19.66 -23.85
C GLU A 942 18.69 -18.82 -24.97
N VAL A 943 19.45 -17.77 -24.64
CA VAL A 943 20.18 -16.96 -25.62
C VAL A 943 21.17 -17.82 -26.42
N ARG A 944 21.92 -18.73 -25.74
CA ARG A 944 22.81 -19.67 -26.41
C ARG A 944 22.07 -20.68 -27.28
N ARG A 945 20.95 -21.22 -26.80
CA ARG A 945 20.11 -22.17 -27.55
C ARG A 945 19.61 -21.57 -28.88
N GLN A 946 19.36 -20.27 -28.91
CA GLN A 946 18.95 -19.56 -30.13
C GLN A 946 20.11 -19.14 -31.04
N GLY A 947 21.37 -19.40 -30.66
CA GLY A 947 22.54 -18.94 -31.43
C GLY A 947 22.69 -17.42 -31.46
N ALA A 948 22.17 -16.74 -30.43
CA ALA A 948 22.07 -15.27 -30.35
C ALA A 948 23.31 -14.59 -29.75
N VAL A 949 24.32 -15.34 -29.30
CA VAL A 949 25.56 -14.79 -28.72
C VAL A 949 26.57 -14.45 -29.82
N VAL A 950 27.14 -13.26 -29.77
CA VAL A 950 28.12 -12.74 -30.73
C VAL A 950 29.21 -12.02 -29.95
N SER A 951 30.48 -12.28 -30.23
CA SER A 951 31.56 -11.51 -29.60
C SER A 951 31.52 -10.06 -30.08
N ALA A 952 31.76 -9.10 -29.19
CA ALA A 952 31.84 -7.69 -29.52
C ALA A 952 32.88 -7.43 -30.62
N ALA A 953 34.04 -8.09 -30.57
CA ALA A 953 35.04 -8.00 -31.64
C ALA A 953 34.49 -8.45 -33.01
N SER A 954 33.65 -9.49 -33.07
CA SER A 954 33.03 -9.96 -34.33
C SER A 954 31.94 -9.00 -34.81
N ALA A 955 31.05 -8.57 -33.91
CA ALA A 955 30.01 -7.59 -34.23
C ALA A 955 30.60 -6.26 -34.73
N LEU A 956 31.78 -5.89 -34.20
CA LEU A 956 32.51 -4.68 -34.51
C LEU A 956 33.61 -4.86 -35.60
N SER A 957 33.77 -6.02 -36.23
CA SER A 957 34.78 -6.20 -37.31
C SER A 957 34.20 -6.30 -38.72
N GLY A 958 32.88 -6.28 -38.88
CA GLY A 958 32.17 -6.44 -40.17
C GLY A 958 32.33 -5.33 -41.23
N GLY A 959 33.43 -4.57 -41.24
CA GLY A 959 33.67 -3.41 -42.10
C GLY A 959 35.04 -3.33 -42.78
N ARG A 960 35.68 -4.47 -43.08
CA ARG A 960 36.73 -4.54 -44.11
C ARG A 960 36.41 -5.67 -45.09
N ARG A 961 35.57 -5.38 -46.07
CA ARG A 961 35.66 -5.98 -47.40
C ARG A 961 35.48 -4.89 -48.42
#